data_AF-A0AB33EKV9-F1
#
_entry.id   AF-A0AB33EKV9-F1
#
_cell.length_a   1.000
_cell.length_b   1.000
_cell.length_c   1.000
_cell.angle_alpha   90.00
_cell.angle_beta   90.00
_cell.angle_gamma   90.00
#
_symmetry.space_group_name_H-M   'P 1'
#
loop_
_entity.id
_entity.type
_entity.pdbx_description
1 polymer ?
#
loop_
_entity_poly.entity_id
_entity_poly.type
_entity_poly.pdbx_seq_one_letter_code
_entity_poly.pdbx_strand_id
1 'polypeptide(L)'
;MGDFQQFVTDVTSRLSTMSRGELYVVGDGLDRDSLWLTFLDSFPAGTNLRFRERSEYDCSTCRGFIKHFGTVVEIHDGLVRTVWSGVSASDPVFSVVAAALDEFVLSLPLSTVFRSTQAQYGTKTTRTLRDGQVEAWHHLHGRVEERHRVADVGAAQGNFDAAVQVFQRGLAELAPHALDTVVDLIDGNALYRGAEHRRAVTEFRSLQSRWTTATDGRAFVFANAMNPAARIRNTVIGTLVQDLSAGVDLEQAVRSFETKVAPQNYQRPTALITPAMVKAAMKTIDELGIEESLQRRFARLSDVSVTNVLWVDNDTQPRMKDGIAGLLMQATTVRSTGARLRDAEPEEIPVVSFMKDILPGATSIDLWVGNAHEPHFVSLTTGRHPAAPRLFKWDNDFAWSYGGNVTDSIREKVKRAGGNVTGKLRVSLSWFNHDDLDLHVFEPNGDHIWYQEKRNKLDVDMNAGGTLSREPVENVTWTDRVPDGEYRIEVNQYRRRDSAQGGFVIETESNGKIEHYRHERAVGHKETVEVGRMTVTGGVITAFRPGRDVQSGSASKEVWGITTEQFVPVSTIMYSPNHFDDNEVGNRHYFFILKGCVNDQPARGIYNEFLRGDLQPHRKVFEVLGDRTKCEPSPDQLSGLGFSSTVRSSVVAKVTMTGGRRRLIGIQF
;
A
#
# COMPACT_ATOMS: atom_id res chain seq x y z
N MET A 1 -24.83 11.11 73.81
CA MET A 1 -25.71 10.17 73.08
C MET A 1 -25.71 10.64 71.64
N GLY A 2 -25.46 9.77 70.67
CA GLY A 2 -25.43 10.18 69.25
C GLY A 2 -26.85 10.39 68.70
N ASP A 3 -26.99 11.25 67.71
CA ASP A 3 -28.24 11.49 66.97
C ASP A 3 -28.33 10.60 65.73
N PHE A 4 -28.92 9.41 65.91
CA PHE A 4 -29.08 8.47 64.80
C PHE A 4 -30.06 8.98 63.73
N GLN A 5 -31.04 9.82 64.10
CA GLN A 5 -31.99 10.35 63.13
C GLN A 5 -31.32 11.36 62.19
N GLN A 6 -30.44 12.20 62.73
CA GLN A 6 -29.61 13.10 61.91
C GLN A 6 -28.65 12.29 61.03
N PHE A 7 -28.01 11.24 61.57
CA PHE A 7 -27.17 10.33 60.78
C PHE A 7 -27.89 9.72 59.58
N VAL A 8 -29.10 9.18 59.80
CA VAL A 8 -29.94 8.66 58.71
C VAL A 8 -30.24 9.75 57.68
N THR A 9 -30.59 10.95 58.13
CA THR A 9 -30.93 12.09 57.24
C THR A 9 -29.75 12.48 56.35
N ASP A 10 -28.56 12.59 56.93
CA ASP A 10 -27.33 12.94 56.23
C ASP A 10 -26.94 11.87 55.20
N VAL A 11 -26.99 10.58 55.57
CA VAL A 11 -26.71 9.47 54.64
C VAL A 11 -27.70 9.47 53.46
N THR A 12 -29.00 9.59 53.73
CA THR A 12 -30.02 9.59 52.68
C THR A 12 -29.88 10.81 51.76
N SER A 13 -29.55 11.99 52.30
CA SER A 13 -29.31 13.22 51.54
C SER A 13 -28.08 13.08 50.61
N ARG A 14 -27.00 12.50 51.15
CA ARG A 14 -25.78 12.23 50.40
C ARG A 14 -26.02 11.22 49.27
N LEU A 15 -26.65 10.08 49.56
CA LEU A 15 -27.04 9.11 48.55
C LEU A 15 -27.90 9.73 47.43
N SER A 16 -28.87 10.57 47.79
CA SER A 16 -29.73 11.27 46.82
C SER A 16 -28.93 12.23 45.94
N THR A 17 -27.93 12.90 46.49
CA THR A 17 -27.04 13.81 45.75
C THR A 17 -26.16 13.02 44.77
N MET A 18 -25.51 11.96 45.24
CA MET A 18 -24.67 11.08 44.41
C MET A 18 -25.49 10.43 43.28
N SER A 19 -26.73 10.03 43.57
CA SER A 19 -27.63 9.39 42.61
C SER A 19 -28.05 10.28 41.44
N ARG A 20 -27.75 11.59 41.47
CA ARG A 20 -27.89 12.48 40.31
C ARG A 20 -26.89 12.11 39.21
N GLY A 21 -25.75 11.55 39.57
CA GLY A 21 -24.72 11.03 38.65
C GLY A 21 -24.85 9.53 38.38
N GLU A 22 -23.81 8.97 37.75
CA GLU A 22 -23.66 7.52 37.63
C GLU A 22 -23.09 6.94 38.95
N LEU A 23 -23.56 5.77 39.35
CA LEU A 23 -23.15 5.11 40.59
C LEU A 23 -22.43 3.81 40.29
N TYR A 24 -21.47 3.47 41.13
CA TYR A 24 -20.64 2.28 41.02
C TYR A 24 -20.65 1.49 42.33
N VAL A 25 -20.19 0.25 42.27
CA VAL A 25 -20.07 -0.65 43.42
C VAL A 25 -18.61 -1.03 43.59
N VAL A 26 -18.14 -1.07 44.83
CA VAL A 26 -16.82 -1.60 45.18
C VAL A 26 -16.92 -2.99 45.83
N GLY A 27 -15.87 -3.79 45.70
CA GLY A 27 -15.72 -5.03 46.47
C GLY A 27 -16.70 -6.15 46.12
N ASP A 28 -16.98 -6.36 44.84
CA ASP A 28 -17.77 -7.52 44.40
C ASP A 28 -17.09 -8.83 44.84
N GLY A 29 -17.88 -9.76 45.39
CA GLY A 29 -17.39 -11.00 46.00
C GLY A 29 -16.97 -10.94 47.47
N LEU A 30 -17.07 -9.78 48.15
CA LEU A 30 -16.92 -9.73 49.61
C LEU A 30 -18.05 -10.49 50.33
N ASP A 31 -17.76 -10.97 51.54
CA ASP A 31 -18.81 -11.38 52.45
C ASP A 31 -19.77 -10.19 52.67
N ARG A 32 -21.05 -10.43 52.36
CA ARG A 32 -22.11 -9.41 52.37
C ARG A 32 -22.35 -8.83 53.76
N ASP A 33 -21.75 -9.42 54.79
CA ASP A 33 -21.84 -8.97 56.16
C ASP A 33 -20.60 -8.21 56.66
N SER A 34 -19.48 -8.17 55.93
CA SER A 34 -18.26 -7.50 56.41
C SER A 34 -18.48 -6.01 56.72
N LEU A 35 -19.13 -5.26 55.83
CA LEU A 35 -19.43 -3.84 56.07
C LEU A 35 -20.43 -3.65 57.22
N TRP A 36 -21.33 -4.62 57.42
CA TRP A 36 -22.27 -4.60 58.54
C TRP A 36 -21.57 -4.86 59.88
N LEU A 37 -20.58 -5.76 59.90
CA LEU A 37 -19.74 -5.97 61.09
C LEU A 37 -18.91 -4.72 61.39
N THR A 38 -18.30 -4.10 60.37
CA THR A 38 -17.60 -2.80 60.53
C THR A 38 -18.53 -1.74 61.13
N PHE A 39 -19.79 -1.66 60.67
CA PHE A 39 -20.77 -0.74 61.26
C PHE A 39 -20.96 -1.01 62.76
N LEU A 40 -21.20 -2.26 63.15
CA LEU A 40 -21.44 -2.61 64.57
C LEU A 40 -20.20 -2.43 65.46
N ASP A 41 -19.00 -2.72 64.93
CA ASP A 41 -17.73 -2.66 65.67
C ASP A 41 -17.15 -1.24 65.77
N SER A 42 -17.58 -0.32 64.90
CA SER A 42 -17.07 1.06 64.85
C SER A 42 -17.61 2.00 65.94
N PHE A 43 -18.61 1.56 66.72
CA PHE A 43 -19.19 2.38 67.78
C PHE A 43 -18.19 2.59 68.93
N PRO A 44 -17.99 3.84 69.40
CA PRO A 44 -17.20 4.12 70.60
C PRO A 44 -17.66 3.32 71.82
N ALA A 45 -16.73 3.02 72.72
CA ALA A 45 -17.03 2.26 73.93
C ALA A 45 -18.16 2.93 74.75
N GLY A 46 -19.22 2.18 75.03
CA GLY A 46 -20.37 2.66 75.80
C GLY A 46 -21.48 3.35 75.00
N THR A 47 -21.39 3.43 73.67
CA THR A 47 -22.39 4.14 72.85
C THR A 47 -23.35 3.22 72.06
N ASN A 48 -23.06 1.92 71.95
CA ASN A 48 -23.96 0.91 71.37
C ASN A 48 -24.26 -0.19 72.40
N LEU A 49 -25.08 0.16 73.39
CA LEU A 49 -25.37 -0.71 74.53
C LEU A 49 -26.29 -1.87 74.14
N ARG A 50 -26.25 -2.95 74.94
CA ARG A 50 -27.13 -4.11 74.74
C ARG A 50 -28.59 -3.72 75.00
N PHE A 51 -29.41 -3.81 73.96
CA PHE A 51 -30.85 -3.70 74.00
C PHE A 51 -31.49 -5.10 73.90
N ARG A 52 -31.96 -5.61 75.04
CA ARG A 52 -32.48 -7.00 75.20
C ARG A 52 -31.41 -8.04 74.83
N GLU A 53 -31.52 -8.65 73.66
CA GLU A 53 -30.65 -9.75 73.23
C GLU A 53 -29.46 -9.27 72.38
N ARG A 54 -29.57 -8.12 71.71
CA ARG A 54 -28.59 -7.56 70.76
C ARG A 54 -28.21 -6.13 71.14
N SER A 55 -27.29 -5.48 70.43
CA SER A 55 -27.01 -4.05 70.64
C SER A 55 -28.10 -3.16 70.02
N GLU A 56 -28.23 -1.92 70.50
CA GLU A 56 -29.28 -0.97 70.08
C GLU A 56 -29.34 -0.77 68.56
N TYR A 57 -28.18 -0.75 67.89
CA TYR A 57 -28.08 -0.54 66.44
C TYR A 57 -27.96 -1.84 65.62
N ASP A 58 -28.06 -3.03 66.23
CA ASP A 58 -28.13 -4.31 65.51
C ASP A 58 -29.53 -4.55 64.93
N CYS A 59 -29.81 -3.80 63.86
CA CYS A 59 -31.11 -3.73 63.20
C CYS A 59 -31.11 -4.41 61.82
N SER A 60 -32.08 -5.32 61.59
CA SER A 60 -32.24 -6.02 60.31
C SER A 60 -32.60 -5.08 59.15
N THR A 61 -33.37 -4.02 59.40
CA THR A 61 -33.70 -3.00 58.40
C THR A 61 -32.46 -2.21 57.98
N CYS A 62 -31.64 -1.77 58.94
CA CYS A 62 -30.40 -1.04 58.67
C CYS A 62 -29.35 -1.93 57.98
N ARG A 63 -29.24 -3.21 58.39
CA ARG A 63 -28.41 -4.20 57.68
C ARG A 63 -28.84 -4.36 56.23
N GLY A 64 -30.15 -4.36 55.97
CA GLY A 64 -30.70 -4.38 54.61
C GLY A 64 -30.24 -3.19 53.78
N PHE A 65 -30.25 -1.97 54.32
CA PHE A 65 -29.72 -0.79 53.64
C PHE A 65 -28.22 -0.91 53.36
N ILE A 66 -27.41 -1.25 54.37
CA ILE A 66 -25.96 -1.33 54.27
C ILE A 66 -25.53 -2.37 53.21
N LYS A 67 -26.25 -3.48 53.09
CA LYS A 67 -25.99 -4.50 52.05
C LYS A 67 -26.15 -4.01 50.62
N HIS A 68 -27.01 -3.03 50.37
CA HIS A 68 -27.36 -2.61 49.01
C HIS A 68 -26.78 -1.25 48.64
N PHE A 69 -26.70 -0.32 49.60
CA PHE A 69 -26.15 1.03 49.38
C PHE A 69 -24.81 1.27 50.07
N GLY A 70 -24.40 0.42 51.01
CA GLY A 70 -23.22 0.70 51.81
C GLY A 70 -21.90 0.65 51.03
N THR A 71 -21.82 -0.11 49.95
CA THR A 71 -20.66 -0.18 49.05
C THR A 71 -20.83 0.64 47.77
N VAL A 72 -21.88 1.46 47.70
CA VAL A 72 -22.14 2.32 46.55
C VAL A 72 -21.26 3.57 46.63
N VAL A 73 -20.66 3.90 45.50
CA VAL A 73 -19.76 5.04 45.36
C VAL A 73 -20.10 5.84 44.10
N GLU A 74 -19.74 7.12 44.10
CA GLU A 74 -19.67 7.94 42.89
C GLU A 74 -18.21 8.19 42.50
N ILE A 75 -18.00 8.59 41.25
CA ILE A 75 -16.72 9.13 40.80
C ILE A 75 -16.93 10.61 40.48
N HIS A 76 -16.32 11.47 41.28
CA HIS A 76 -16.44 12.92 41.17
C HIS A 76 -15.05 13.55 41.10
N ASP A 77 -14.81 14.36 40.06
CA ASP A 77 -13.49 14.96 39.78
C ASP A 77 -12.34 13.93 39.74
N GLY A 78 -12.63 12.72 39.26
CA GLY A 78 -11.65 11.63 39.17
C GLY A 78 -11.35 10.92 40.49
N LEU A 79 -12.07 11.23 41.57
CA LEU A 79 -11.94 10.58 42.87
C LEU A 79 -13.18 9.78 43.23
N VAL A 80 -12.97 8.63 43.87
CA VAL A 80 -14.05 7.80 44.42
C VAL A 80 -14.56 8.45 45.71
N ARG A 81 -15.88 8.61 45.84
CA ARG A 81 -16.54 9.12 47.04
C ARG A 81 -17.66 8.18 47.47
N THR A 82 -17.76 7.89 48.77
CA THR A 82 -18.73 6.93 49.32
C THR A 82 -19.98 7.63 49.83
N VAL A 83 -21.02 6.86 50.16
CA VAL A 83 -22.21 7.38 50.87
C VAL A 83 -21.95 7.82 52.32
N TRP A 84 -20.77 7.51 52.87
CA TRP A 84 -20.39 7.74 54.26
C TRP A 84 -19.51 8.99 54.46
N SER A 85 -18.84 9.48 53.40
CA SER A 85 -17.83 10.53 53.55
C SER A 85 -18.42 11.85 54.10
N GLY A 86 -17.88 12.34 55.21
CA GLY A 86 -18.26 13.62 55.82
C GLY A 86 -19.68 13.66 56.40
N VAL A 87 -20.33 12.51 56.58
CA VAL A 87 -21.65 12.41 57.18
C VAL A 87 -21.59 12.63 58.71
N SER A 88 -22.55 13.40 59.24
CA SER A 88 -22.69 13.68 60.68
C SER A 88 -21.39 14.10 61.38
N ALA A 89 -20.60 14.94 60.69
CA ALA A 89 -19.27 15.35 61.13
C ALA A 89 -19.23 16.01 62.53
N SER A 90 -20.34 16.58 62.99
CA SER A 90 -20.47 17.18 64.32
C SER A 90 -20.96 16.21 65.42
N ASP A 91 -21.36 14.98 65.07
CA ASP A 91 -21.85 13.99 66.03
C ASP A 91 -20.68 13.18 66.62
N PRO A 92 -20.54 13.09 67.96
CA PRO A 92 -19.40 12.44 68.60
C PRO A 92 -19.39 10.90 68.47
N VAL A 93 -20.50 10.29 68.05
CA VAL A 93 -20.64 8.83 67.89
C VAL A 93 -20.66 8.47 66.40
N PHE A 94 -21.56 9.07 65.65
CA PHE A 94 -21.82 8.69 64.26
C PHE A 94 -20.79 9.24 63.28
N SER A 95 -20.02 10.27 63.63
CA SER A 95 -18.84 10.66 62.82
C SER A 95 -17.78 9.56 62.81
N VAL A 96 -17.56 8.87 63.93
CA VAL A 96 -16.61 7.75 64.05
C VAL A 96 -17.09 6.56 63.23
N VAL A 97 -18.38 6.22 63.34
CA VAL A 97 -19.01 5.15 62.56
C VAL A 97 -18.92 5.44 61.06
N ALA A 98 -19.28 6.66 60.64
CA ALA A 98 -19.21 7.08 59.24
C ALA A 98 -17.79 7.00 58.69
N ALA A 99 -16.79 7.46 59.46
CA ALA A 99 -15.39 7.42 59.06
C ALA A 99 -14.88 5.98 58.87
N ALA A 100 -15.23 5.07 59.78
CA ALA A 100 -14.85 3.66 59.68
C ALA A 100 -15.46 2.98 58.44
N LEU A 101 -16.72 3.29 58.12
CA LEU A 101 -17.38 2.78 56.91
C LEU A 101 -16.79 3.40 55.64
N ASP A 102 -16.49 4.70 55.65
CA ASP A 102 -15.85 5.41 54.54
C ASP A 102 -14.47 4.80 54.23
N GLU A 103 -13.64 4.62 55.25
CA GLU A 103 -12.31 3.99 55.14
C GLU A 103 -12.41 2.56 54.61
N PHE A 104 -13.31 1.76 55.18
CA PHE A 104 -13.51 0.39 54.73
C PHE A 104 -13.92 0.33 53.26
N VAL A 105 -14.90 1.15 52.85
CA VAL A 105 -15.39 1.15 51.46
C VAL A 105 -14.32 1.65 50.49
N LEU A 106 -13.56 2.69 50.85
CA LEU A 106 -12.47 3.22 50.01
C LEU A 106 -11.28 2.25 49.88
N SER A 107 -11.12 1.30 50.81
CA SER A 107 -10.10 0.25 50.71
C SER A 107 -10.39 -0.79 49.62
N LEU A 108 -11.62 -0.81 49.10
CA LEU A 108 -12.09 -1.85 48.19
C LEU A 108 -11.94 -1.43 46.72
N PRO A 109 -11.63 -2.37 45.81
CA PRO A 109 -11.52 -2.05 44.40
C PRO A 109 -12.90 -1.77 43.79
N LEU A 110 -12.97 -0.78 42.88
CA LEU A 110 -14.11 -0.56 41.99
C LEU A 110 -14.41 -1.85 41.21
N SER A 111 -15.66 -2.32 41.25
CA SER A 111 -16.06 -3.56 40.60
C SER A 111 -16.90 -3.32 39.34
N THR A 112 -18.10 -2.76 39.50
CA THR A 112 -19.06 -2.61 38.39
C THR A 112 -19.97 -1.39 38.62
N VAL A 113 -20.91 -1.16 37.71
CA VAL A 113 -21.94 -0.13 37.81
C VAL A 113 -23.06 -0.57 38.75
N PHE A 114 -23.59 0.36 39.54
CA PHE A 114 -24.72 0.09 40.44
C PHE A 114 -26.03 0.03 39.67
N ARG A 115 -26.74 -1.09 39.78
CA ARG A 115 -28.05 -1.31 39.17
C ARG A 115 -28.94 -2.10 40.12
N SER A 116 -30.25 -1.83 40.10
CA SER A 116 -31.21 -2.54 40.94
C SER A 116 -32.56 -2.75 40.23
N THR A 117 -33.29 -3.80 40.62
CA THR A 117 -34.70 -4.00 40.23
C THR A 117 -35.66 -3.34 41.21
N GLN A 118 -35.19 -2.95 42.40
CA GLN A 118 -36.00 -2.39 43.47
C GLN A 118 -36.03 -0.86 43.39
N ALA A 119 -37.13 -0.26 43.83
CA ALA A 119 -37.27 1.20 43.89
C ALA A 119 -36.67 1.82 45.16
N GLN A 120 -36.48 1.02 46.22
CA GLN A 120 -35.97 1.48 47.51
C GLN A 120 -35.42 0.32 48.33
N TYR A 121 -34.54 0.63 49.29
CA TYR A 121 -34.07 -0.28 50.32
C TYR A 121 -34.17 0.37 51.70
N GLY A 122 -34.49 -0.44 52.72
CA GLY A 122 -34.74 0.03 54.08
C GLY A 122 -36.14 0.64 54.27
N THR A 123 -36.46 1.01 55.51
CA THR A 123 -37.77 1.55 55.91
C THR A 123 -37.55 2.76 56.83
N LYS A 124 -38.07 3.93 56.47
CA LYS A 124 -37.80 5.19 57.21
C LYS A 124 -38.06 5.09 58.72
N THR A 125 -39.20 4.53 59.11
CA THR A 125 -39.54 4.34 60.53
C THR A 125 -40.32 3.05 60.75
N THR A 126 -40.10 2.38 61.87
CA THR A 126 -41.00 1.34 62.40
C THR A 126 -41.56 1.77 63.76
N ARG A 127 -42.66 1.16 64.21
CA ARG A 127 -43.32 1.49 65.48
C ARG A 127 -43.49 0.23 66.31
N THR A 128 -43.20 0.32 67.60
CA THR A 128 -43.42 -0.75 68.58
C THR A 128 -44.26 -0.22 69.73
N LEU A 129 -45.26 -1.00 70.18
CA LEU A 129 -46.03 -0.68 71.37
C LEU A 129 -45.29 -1.24 72.60
N ARG A 130 -44.99 -0.38 73.57
CA ARG A 130 -44.31 -0.74 74.82
C ARG A 130 -45.00 -0.05 75.98
N ASP A 131 -45.50 -0.81 76.95
CA ASP A 131 -46.16 -0.29 78.15
C ASP A 131 -47.27 0.76 77.86
N GLY A 132 -48.00 0.56 76.75
CA GLY A 132 -49.06 1.48 76.30
C GLY A 132 -48.56 2.72 75.53
N GLN A 133 -47.25 2.90 75.38
CA GLN A 133 -46.63 3.98 74.60
C GLN A 133 -46.13 3.48 73.24
N VAL A 134 -46.29 4.29 72.20
CA VAL A 134 -45.78 4.00 70.85
C VAL A 134 -44.36 4.54 70.75
N GLU A 135 -43.39 3.64 70.65
CA GLU A 135 -41.98 3.94 70.41
C GLU A 135 -41.70 3.89 68.90
N ALA A 136 -41.15 4.97 68.33
CA ALA A 136 -40.83 5.07 66.92
C ALA A 136 -39.32 4.91 66.71
N TRP A 137 -38.95 3.95 65.86
CA TRP A 137 -37.56 3.67 65.51
C TRP A 137 -37.24 4.23 64.14
N HIS A 138 -36.16 5.00 64.02
CA HIS A 138 -35.65 5.51 62.75
C HIS A 138 -34.65 4.50 62.17
N HIS A 139 -34.66 4.30 60.84
CA HIS A 139 -33.71 3.38 60.19
C HIS A 139 -33.09 3.99 58.94
N LEU A 140 -31.90 3.49 58.60
CA LEU A 140 -31.28 3.76 57.31
C LEU A 140 -32.21 3.32 56.17
N HIS A 141 -32.40 4.21 55.20
CA HIS A 141 -33.25 4.00 54.04
C HIS A 141 -32.78 4.84 52.86
N GLY A 142 -33.08 4.39 51.65
CA GLY A 142 -32.70 5.08 50.43
C GLY A 142 -33.58 4.68 49.25
N ARG A 143 -33.81 5.64 48.35
CA ARG A 143 -34.48 5.42 47.07
C ARG A 143 -33.45 5.06 46.00
N VAL A 144 -33.80 4.16 45.11
CA VAL A 144 -33.06 3.92 43.86
C VAL A 144 -33.64 4.86 42.79
N GLU A 145 -32.83 5.81 42.33
CA GLU A 145 -33.24 6.71 41.24
C GLU A 145 -33.50 5.96 39.94
N GLU A 146 -34.39 6.49 39.11
CA GLU A 146 -34.90 5.80 37.91
C GLU A 146 -33.79 5.35 36.95
N ARG A 147 -32.74 6.17 36.79
CA ARG A 147 -31.59 5.85 35.95
C ARG A 147 -30.80 4.60 36.37
N HIS A 148 -30.91 4.19 37.63
CA HIS A 148 -30.24 3.02 38.19
C HIS A 148 -31.14 1.78 38.23
N ARG A 149 -32.43 1.94 37.86
CA ARG A 149 -33.39 0.85 37.82
C ARG A 149 -33.39 0.15 36.47
N VAL A 150 -33.24 -1.17 36.49
CA VAL A 150 -33.24 -2.02 35.29
C VAL A 150 -34.02 -3.29 35.54
N ALA A 151 -34.53 -3.91 34.46
CA ALA A 151 -35.19 -5.21 34.55
C ALA A 151 -34.19 -6.36 34.80
N ASP A 152 -32.99 -6.26 34.23
CA ASP A 152 -31.93 -7.25 34.34
C ASP A 152 -30.62 -6.58 34.77
N VAL A 153 -30.27 -6.78 36.04
CA VAL A 153 -29.05 -6.23 36.65
C VAL A 153 -27.80 -6.89 36.06
N GLY A 154 -27.84 -8.21 35.84
CA GLY A 154 -26.68 -8.97 35.34
C GLY A 154 -26.31 -8.56 33.92
N ALA A 155 -27.30 -8.39 33.03
CA ALA A 155 -27.06 -7.92 31.67
C ALA A 155 -26.51 -6.48 31.64
N ALA A 156 -27.05 -5.59 32.49
CA ALA A 156 -26.58 -4.20 32.56
C ALA A 156 -25.13 -4.10 33.07
N GLN A 157 -24.79 -4.87 34.11
CA GLN A 157 -23.43 -4.95 34.65
C GLN A 157 -22.46 -5.58 33.64
N GLY A 158 -22.81 -6.72 33.04
CA GLY A 158 -21.96 -7.37 32.04
C GLY A 158 -21.65 -6.49 30.82
N ASN A 159 -22.63 -5.71 30.35
CA ASN A 159 -22.42 -4.75 29.27
C ASN A 159 -21.45 -3.61 29.66
N PHE A 160 -21.54 -3.13 30.90
CA PHE A 160 -20.64 -2.10 31.42
C PHE A 160 -19.22 -2.66 31.62
N ASP A 161 -19.09 -3.84 32.22
CA ASP A 161 -17.82 -4.48 32.50
C ASP A 161 -17.06 -4.82 31.21
N ALA A 162 -17.77 -5.27 30.17
CA ALA A 162 -17.19 -5.47 28.84
C ALA A 162 -16.66 -4.15 28.24
N ALA A 163 -17.38 -3.03 28.45
CA ALA A 163 -16.93 -1.72 27.99
C ALA A 163 -15.68 -1.24 28.75
N VAL A 164 -15.65 -1.42 30.08
CA VAL A 164 -14.48 -1.16 30.93
C VAL A 164 -13.26 -1.95 30.43
N GLN A 165 -13.40 -3.24 30.19
CA GLN A 165 -12.30 -4.10 29.71
C GLN A 165 -11.78 -3.67 28.33
N VAL A 166 -12.68 -3.36 27.39
CA VAL A 166 -12.28 -2.90 26.05
C VAL A 166 -11.55 -1.56 26.15
N PHE A 167 -12.06 -0.63 26.96
CA PHE A 167 -11.45 0.68 27.11
C PHE A 167 -10.07 0.61 27.77
N GLN A 168 -9.96 -0.14 28.86
CA GLN A 168 -8.70 -0.34 29.57
C GLN A 168 -7.62 -0.95 28.66
N ARG A 169 -7.97 -1.99 27.88
CA ARG A 169 -7.03 -2.55 26.89
C ARG A 169 -6.67 -1.56 25.80
N GLY A 170 -7.64 -0.79 25.30
CA GLY A 170 -7.38 0.27 24.33
C GLY A 170 -6.34 1.26 24.85
N LEU A 171 -6.49 1.74 26.09
CA LEU A 171 -5.58 2.71 26.70
C LEU A 171 -4.16 2.15 26.88
N ALA A 172 -4.04 0.87 27.24
CA ALA A 172 -2.76 0.22 27.50
C ALA A 172 -2.03 -0.26 26.23
N GLU A 173 -2.77 -0.70 25.21
CA GLU A 173 -2.18 -1.37 24.03
C GLU A 173 -2.02 -0.44 22.82
N LEU A 174 -2.86 0.58 22.65
CA LEU A 174 -2.78 1.47 21.50
C LEU A 174 -1.74 2.56 21.76
N ALA A 175 -0.68 2.61 20.97
CA ALA A 175 0.41 3.55 21.18
C ALA A 175 0.03 4.98 20.74
N PRO A 176 0.43 6.03 21.49
CA PRO A 176 0.13 7.42 21.12
C PRO A 176 0.63 7.79 19.71
N HIS A 177 1.84 7.38 19.35
CA HIS A 177 2.42 7.65 18.02
C HIS A 177 1.65 6.97 16.87
N ALA A 178 1.02 5.82 17.13
CA ALA A 178 0.18 5.13 16.16
C ALA A 178 -1.13 5.89 15.92
N LEU A 179 -1.75 6.41 16.98
CA LEU A 179 -2.92 7.28 16.87
C LEU A 179 -2.60 8.55 16.07
N ASP A 180 -1.46 9.19 16.34
CA ASP A 180 -1.03 10.38 15.60
C ASP A 180 -0.77 10.06 14.12
N THR A 181 -0.12 8.94 13.82
CA THR A 181 0.08 8.49 12.44
C THR A 181 -1.24 8.29 11.72
N VAL A 182 -2.25 7.69 12.37
CA VAL A 182 -3.58 7.51 11.76
C VAL A 182 -4.27 8.85 11.52
N VAL A 183 -4.17 9.81 12.44
CA VAL A 183 -4.72 11.17 12.23
C VAL A 183 -4.05 11.85 11.04
N ASP A 184 -2.72 11.78 10.94
CA ASP A 184 -1.95 12.36 9.82
C ASP A 184 -2.37 11.75 8.48
N LEU A 185 -2.57 10.43 8.43
CA LEU A 185 -3.02 9.73 7.24
C LEU A 185 -4.45 10.14 6.83
N ILE A 186 -5.35 10.35 7.79
CA ILE A 186 -6.71 10.84 7.53
C ILE A 186 -6.64 12.27 6.97
N ASP A 187 -5.89 13.16 7.62
CA ASP A 187 -5.79 14.57 7.23
C ASP A 187 -5.08 14.73 5.87
N GLY A 188 -4.16 13.81 5.52
CA GLY A 188 -3.53 13.72 4.21
C GLY A 188 -4.36 13.03 3.13
N ASN A 189 -5.63 12.68 3.41
CA ASN A 189 -6.52 11.92 2.52
C ASN A 189 -5.87 10.62 1.97
N ALA A 190 -5.04 9.98 2.79
CA ALA A 190 -4.22 8.83 2.41
C ALA A 190 -4.84 7.48 2.81
N LEU A 191 -6.02 7.50 3.44
CA LEU A 191 -6.82 6.32 3.80
C LEU A 191 -8.16 6.35 3.09
N TYR A 192 -8.52 5.25 2.45
CA TYR A 192 -9.86 5.06 1.93
C TYR A 192 -10.91 5.22 3.04
N ARG A 193 -11.84 6.16 2.84
CA ARG A 193 -12.91 6.52 3.81
C ARG A 193 -12.39 6.88 5.21
N GLY A 194 -11.11 7.27 5.34
CA GLY A 194 -10.50 7.62 6.63
C GLY A 194 -11.21 8.76 7.36
N ALA A 195 -11.75 9.74 6.63
CA ALA A 195 -12.46 10.89 7.18
C ALA A 195 -13.64 10.51 8.10
N GLU A 196 -14.33 9.40 7.83
CA GLU A 196 -15.45 8.91 8.64
C GLU A 196 -15.01 8.49 10.06
N HIS A 197 -13.75 8.11 10.21
CA HIS A 197 -13.18 7.62 11.47
C HIS A 197 -12.49 8.71 12.29
N ARG A 198 -12.32 9.92 11.73
CA ARG A 198 -11.54 11.01 12.35
C ARG A 198 -11.98 11.33 13.76
N ARG A 199 -13.29 11.44 13.98
CA ARG A 199 -13.87 11.78 15.29
C ARG A 199 -13.51 10.73 16.35
N ALA A 200 -13.65 9.45 16.03
CA ALA A 200 -13.37 8.37 16.98
C ALA A 200 -11.89 8.36 17.40
N VAL A 201 -10.97 8.48 16.43
CA VAL A 201 -9.51 8.46 16.69
C VAL A 201 -9.09 9.67 17.53
N THR A 202 -9.58 10.86 17.18
CA THR A 202 -9.22 12.10 17.90
C THR A 202 -9.81 12.17 19.31
N GLU A 203 -11.05 11.74 19.51
CA GLU A 203 -11.67 11.64 20.84
C GLU A 203 -10.94 10.59 21.71
N PHE A 204 -10.59 9.43 21.16
CA PHE A 204 -9.84 8.42 21.91
C PHE A 204 -8.44 8.91 22.29
N ARG A 205 -7.72 9.58 21.38
CA ARG A 205 -6.42 10.21 21.67
C ARG A 205 -6.54 11.21 22.83
N SER A 206 -7.60 12.01 22.85
CA SER A 206 -7.87 12.93 23.97
C SER A 206 -8.11 12.20 25.29
N LEU A 207 -8.84 11.07 25.27
CA LEU A 207 -9.07 10.26 26.46
C LEU A 207 -7.76 9.64 26.98
N GLN A 208 -6.90 9.14 26.09
CA GLN A 208 -5.61 8.57 26.45
C GLN A 208 -4.67 9.60 27.10
N SER A 209 -4.63 10.81 26.56
CA SER A 209 -3.85 11.91 27.16
C SER A 209 -4.32 12.23 28.58
N ARG A 210 -5.63 12.35 28.80
CA ARG A 210 -6.21 12.61 30.13
C ARG A 210 -5.99 11.46 31.12
N TRP A 211 -6.03 10.21 30.65
CA TRP A 211 -5.75 9.03 31.47
C TRP A 211 -4.31 9.00 31.97
N THR A 212 -3.35 9.39 31.11
CA THR A 212 -1.92 9.44 31.46
C THR A 212 -1.63 10.43 32.60
N THR A 213 -2.47 11.45 32.76
CA THR A 213 -2.37 12.46 33.82
C THR A 213 -3.37 12.24 34.97
N ALA A 214 -4.14 11.16 34.97
CA ALA A 214 -5.18 10.92 35.97
C ALA A 214 -4.60 10.46 37.31
N THR A 215 -5.09 11.02 38.41
CA THR A 215 -4.70 10.62 39.78
C THR A 215 -5.10 9.18 40.09
N ASP A 216 -6.29 8.77 39.65
CA ASP A 216 -6.78 7.39 39.75
C ASP A 216 -7.16 6.87 38.35
N GLY A 217 -6.29 6.03 37.79
CA GLY A 217 -6.48 5.45 36.47
C GLY A 217 -7.69 4.51 36.40
N ARG A 218 -8.06 3.82 37.49
CA ARG A 218 -9.21 2.90 37.50
C ARG A 218 -10.51 3.69 37.54
N ALA A 219 -10.60 4.70 38.40
CA ALA A 219 -11.75 5.61 38.42
C ALA A 219 -11.94 6.32 37.08
N PHE A 220 -10.85 6.75 36.42
CA PHE A 220 -10.91 7.34 35.09
C PHE A 220 -11.54 6.40 34.06
N VAL A 221 -11.13 5.12 34.05
CA VAL A 221 -11.69 4.11 33.14
C VAL A 221 -13.19 3.95 33.37
N PHE A 222 -13.62 3.77 34.62
CA PHE A 222 -15.04 3.57 34.96
C PHE A 222 -15.92 4.77 34.59
N ALA A 223 -15.43 5.99 34.83
CA ALA A 223 -16.14 7.21 34.50
C ALA A 223 -16.30 7.44 32.99
N ASN A 224 -15.42 6.87 32.15
CA ASN A 224 -15.40 7.10 30.70
C ASN A 224 -15.69 5.86 29.86
N ALA A 225 -15.91 4.68 30.46
CA ALA A 225 -16.09 3.41 29.75
C ALA A 225 -17.25 3.41 28.73
N MET A 226 -18.28 4.21 28.97
CA MET A 226 -19.45 4.33 28.09
C MET A 226 -19.29 5.40 26.99
N ASN A 227 -18.15 6.10 26.93
CA ASN A 227 -17.86 7.00 25.83
C ASN A 227 -17.77 6.19 24.51
N PRO A 228 -18.42 6.63 23.40
CA PRO A 228 -18.37 5.91 22.13
C PRO A 228 -16.94 5.60 21.63
N ALA A 229 -16.00 6.53 21.83
CA ALA A 229 -14.61 6.36 21.42
C ALA A 229 -13.85 5.31 22.26
N ALA A 230 -14.34 4.98 23.48
CA ALA A 230 -13.72 3.99 24.36
C ALA A 230 -13.65 2.58 23.74
N ARG A 231 -14.53 2.30 22.75
CA ARG A 231 -14.60 1.02 22.04
C ARG A 231 -13.79 0.98 20.74
N ILE A 232 -13.00 2.03 20.45
CA ILE A 232 -12.28 2.16 19.17
C ILE A 232 -11.42 0.95 18.83
N ARG A 233 -10.82 0.29 19.83
CA ARG A 233 -9.98 -0.90 19.66
C ARG A 233 -10.68 -2.02 18.88
N ASN A 234 -12.00 -2.14 18.99
CA ASN A 234 -12.78 -3.19 18.32
C ASN A 234 -13.38 -2.74 16.98
N THR A 235 -13.04 -1.54 16.50
CA THR A 235 -13.52 -1.02 15.22
C THR A 235 -12.54 -1.35 14.10
N VAL A 236 -12.98 -1.21 12.84
CA VAL A 236 -12.11 -1.44 11.68
C VAL A 236 -10.88 -0.52 11.68
N ILE A 237 -11.05 0.78 12.01
CA ILE A 237 -9.93 1.72 12.17
C ILE A 237 -9.07 1.38 13.39
N GLY A 238 -9.66 0.81 14.43
CA GLY A 238 -8.94 0.28 15.59
C GLY A 238 -7.89 -0.75 15.19
N THR A 239 -8.19 -1.62 14.22
CA THR A 239 -7.23 -2.60 13.72
C THR A 239 -6.01 -1.98 13.07
N LEU A 240 -6.16 -0.83 12.38
CA LEU A 240 -5.02 -0.07 11.83
C LEU A 240 -4.12 0.45 12.95
N VAL A 241 -4.73 1.04 14.00
CA VAL A 241 -3.98 1.55 15.14
C VAL A 241 -3.26 0.42 15.87
N GLN A 242 -3.90 -0.76 16.01
CA GLN A 242 -3.28 -1.95 16.61
C GLN A 242 -2.07 -2.43 15.80
N ASP A 243 -2.20 -2.57 14.48
CA ASP A 243 -1.11 -3.00 13.60
C ASP A 243 0.10 -2.04 13.73
N LEU A 244 -0.15 -0.73 13.68
CA LEU A 244 0.91 0.28 13.84
C LEU A 244 1.52 0.27 15.25
N SER A 245 0.71 0.08 16.29
CA SER A 245 1.21 -0.03 17.68
C SER A 245 2.08 -1.27 17.89
N ALA A 246 1.82 -2.35 17.14
CA ALA A 246 2.61 -3.58 17.14
C ALA A 246 3.86 -3.51 16.25
N GLY A 247 4.12 -2.37 15.59
CA GLY A 247 5.28 -2.16 14.73
C GLY A 247 5.16 -2.77 13.32
N VAL A 248 3.94 -3.10 12.87
CA VAL A 248 3.71 -3.50 11.47
C VAL A 248 4.03 -2.33 10.55
N ASP A 249 4.70 -2.61 9.41
CA ASP A 249 5.01 -1.55 8.43
C ASP A 249 3.74 -0.82 7.97
N LEU A 250 3.85 0.50 7.84
CA LEU A 250 2.76 1.40 7.47
C LEU A 250 1.96 0.92 6.24
N GLU A 251 2.63 0.46 5.18
CA GLU A 251 1.94 0.02 3.97
C GLU A 251 1.16 -1.27 4.20
N GLN A 252 1.74 -2.20 4.96
CA GLN A 252 1.08 -3.45 5.30
C GLN A 252 -0.13 -3.21 6.22
N ALA A 253 0.03 -2.36 7.23
CA ALA A 253 -1.04 -1.99 8.17
C ALA A 253 -2.19 -1.29 7.44
N VAL A 254 -1.89 -0.33 6.57
CA VAL A 254 -2.91 0.36 5.76
C VAL A 254 -3.56 -0.59 4.76
N ARG A 255 -2.80 -1.46 4.08
CA ARG A 255 -3.37 -2.47 3.18
C ARG A 255 -4.32 -3.42 3.92
N SER A 256 -3.95 -3.87 5.12
CA SER A 256 -4.79 -4.69 6.01
C SER A 256 -6.11 -3.99 6.33
N PHE A 257 -6.05 -2.70 6.69
CA PHE A 257 -7.23 -1.86 6.92
C PHE A 257 -8.09 -1.70 5.66
N GLU A 258 -7.51 -1.30 4.53
CA GLU A 258 -8.23 -1.02 3.29
C GLU A 258 -8.87 -2.30 2.72
N THR A 259 -8.21 -3.46 2.87
CA THR A 259 -8.79 -4.76 2.51
C THR A 259 -10.06 -5.07 3.33
N LYS A 260 -10.10 -4.70 4.62
CA LYS A 260 -11.29 -4.89 5.47
C LYS A 260 -12.42 -3.94 5.09
N VAL A 261 -12.10 -2.74 4.60
CA VAL A 261 -13.10 -1.69 4.27
C VAL A 261 -13.59 -1.79 2.82
N ALA A 262 -12.76 -2.23 1.88
CA ALA A 262 -13.09 -2.33 0.45
C ALA A 262 -12.37 -3.50 -0.26
N PRO A 263 -12.78 -4.76 -0.01
CA PRO A 263 -12.12 -5.94 -0.59
C PRO A 263 -12.16 -5.97 -2.14
N GLN A 264 -13.17 -5.36 -2.75
CA GLN A 264 -13.47 -5.50 -4.19
C GLN A 264 -12.83 -4.42 -5.08
N ASN A 265 -12.32 -3.33 -4.51
CA ASN A 265 -11.89 -2.13 -5.24
C ASN A 265 -10.44 -1.71 -4.94
N TYR A 266 -9.62 -2.59 -4.35
CA TYR A 266 -8.29 -2.20 -3.88
C TYR A 266 -7.24 -2.18 -5.00
N GLN A 267 -6.98 -0.99 -5.56
CA GLN A 267 -5.75 -0.68 -6.28
C GLN A 267 -5.20 0.65 -5.76
N ARG A 268 -3.97 0.63 -5.21
CA ARG A 268 -3.33 1.82 -4.67
C ARG A 268 -2.15 2.25 -5.55
N PRO A 269 -2.21 3.42 -6.21
CA PRO A 269 -1.15 3.86 -7.11
C PRO A 269 0.00 4.65 -6.44
N THR A 270 -0.11 5.03 -5.16
CA THR A 270 0.86 5.96 -4.53
C THR A 270 1.38 5.49 -3.17
N ALA A 271 2.68 5.68 -2.96
CA ALA A 271 3.39 5.43 -1.71
C ALA A 271 2.84 6.31 -0.56
N LEU A 272 2.78 5.73 0.64
CA LEU A 272 2.29 6.40 1.84
C LEU A 272 3.40 7.24 2.50
N ILE A 273 3.22 8.57 2.52
CA ILE A 273 4.10 9.51 3.24
C ILE A 273 3.27 10.38 4.19
N THR A 274 3.76 10.60 5.42
CA THR A 274 3.13 11.50 6.40
C THR A 274 3.83 12.85 6.43
N PRO A 275 3.19 13.93 6.93
CA PRO A 275 3.84 15.24 7.11
C PRO A 275 5.11 15.16 7.95
N ALA A 276 5.14 14.31 8.98
CA ALA A 276 6.33 14.08 9.79
C ALA A 276 7.50 13.47 8.98
N MET A 277 7.21 12.50 8.11
CA MET A 277 8.22 11.91 7.21
C MET A 277 8.77 12.96 6.24
N VAL A 278 7.90 13.82 5.69
CA VAL A 278 8.31 14.92 4.81
C VAL A 278 9.21 15.89 5.55
N LYS A 279 8.82 16.32 6.76
CA LYS A 279 9.62 17.24 7.57
C LYS A 279 11.01 16.66 7.89
N ALA A 280 11.07 15.38 8.25
CA ALA A 280 12.34 14.71 8.52
C ALA A 280 13.23 14.62 7.26
N ALA A 281 12.64 14.29 6.11
CA ALA A 281 13.37 14.24 4.85
C ALA A 281 13.89 15.62 4.40
N MET A 282 13.05 16.66 4.50
CA MET A 282 13.45 18.04 4.17
C MET A 282 14.59 18.51 5.06
N LYS A 283 14.55 18.22 6.36
CA LYS A 283 15.64 18.52 7.27
C LYS A 283 16.96 17.89 6.81
N THR A 284 16.95 16.61 6.42
CA THR A 284 18.14 15.91 5.90
C THR A 284 18.60 16.51 4.56
N ILE A 285 17.67 16.90 3.68
CA ILE A 285 17.99 17.58 2.42
C ILE A 285 18.72 18.90 2.66
N ASP A 286 18.24 19.70 3.61
CA ASP A 286 18.84 20.98 3.99
C ASP A 286 20.22 20.80 4.62
N GLU A 287 20.36 19.85 5.56
CA GLU A 287 21.63 19.55 6.23
C GLU A 287 22.72 19.06 5.27
N LEU A 288 22.35 18.34 4.21
CA LEU A 288 23.26 17.85 3.18
C LEU A 288 23.45 18.82 2.02
N GLY A 289 22.64 19.87 1.92
CA GLY A 289 22.67 20.83 0.81
C GLY A 289 22.31 20.23 -0.55
N ILE A 290 21.47 19.19 -0.60
CA ILE A 290 21.17 18.41 -1.81
C ILE A 290 19.88 18.82 -2.53
N GLU A 291 19.25 19.94 -2.14
CA GLU A 291 17.98 20.38 -2.74
C GLU A 291 18.11 20.62 -4.26
N GLU A 292 19.20 21.28 -4.69
CA GLU A 292 19.48 21.50 -6.11
C GLU A 292 19.75 20.19 -6.87
N SER A 293 20.28 19.16 -6.20
CA SER A 293 20.54 17.83 -6.76
C SER A 293 19.27 17.06 -7.12
N LEU A 294 18.11 17.47 -6.59
CA LEU A 294 16.80 16.89 -6.91
C LEU A 294 16.29 17.35 -8.27
N GLN A 295 16.78 18.49 -8.79
CA GLN A 295 16.38 19.03 -10.07
C GLN A 295 17.17 18.34 -11.19
N ARG A 296 16.49 17.47 -11.94
CA ARG A 296 17.13 16.64 -12.97
C ARG A 296 16.65 17.01 -14.38
N ARG A 297 17.41 16.60 -15.39
CA ARG A 297 17.08 16.76 -16.81
C ARG A 297 17.63 15.60 -17.63
N PHE A 298 17.17 15.45 -18.87
CA PHE A 298 17.85 14.57 -19.83
C PHE A 298 19.31 15.01 -20.03
N ALA A 299 20.20 14.03 -20.08
CA ALA A 299 21.62 14.22 -20.41
C ALA A 299 21.77 14.52 -21.90
N ARG A 300 22.75 15.34 -22.25
CA ARG A 300 23.10 15.77 -23.61
C ARG A 300 24.48 15.24 -23.97
N LEU A 301 24.79 15.18 -25.26
CA LEU A 301 26.13 14.80 -25.74
C LEU A 301 27.24 15.64 -25.10
N SER A 302 27.02 16.94 -24.89
CA SER A 302 27.98 17.85 -24.27
C SER A 302 28.23 17.59 -22.78
N ASP A 303 27.41 16.78 -22.12
CA ASP A 303 27.59 16.42 -20.71
C ASP A 303 28.57 15.25 -20.55
N VAL A 304 28.66 14.37 -21.56
CA VAL A 304 29.45 13.12 -21.51
C VAL A 304 30.84 13.36 -22.10
N SER A 305 31.88 12.92 -21.38
CA SER A 305 33.27 12.97 -21.85
C SER A 305 33.59 11.79 -22.77
N VAL A 306 34.54 12.00 -23.69
CA VAL A 306 35.05 10.94 -24.58
C VAL A 306 35.66 9.76 -23.83
N THR A 307 36.11 9.93 -22.59
CA THR A 307 36.62 8.84 -21.73
C THR A 307 35.52 7.92 -21.21
N ASN A 308 34.27 8.38 -21.19
CA ASN A 308 33.12 7.65 -20.67
C ASN A 308 32.36 6.86 -21.75
N VAL A 309 32.86 6.86 -22.99
CA VAL A 309 32.26 6.12 -24.10
C VAL A 309 33.23 5.10 -24.67
N LEU A 310 32.68 3.97 -25.11
CA LEU A 310 33.41 2.87 -25.73
C LEU A 310 33.62 3.10 -27.23
N TRP A 311 32.71 3.85 -27.85
CA TRP A 311 32.77 4.23 -29.25
C TRP A 311 31.93 5.48 -29.50
N VAL A 312 32.35 6.31 -30.46
CA VAL A 312 31.61 7.48 -30.90
C VAL A 312 31.77 7.65 -32.42
N ASP A 313 30.68 7.99 -33.08
CA ASP A 313 30.69 8.32 -34.50
C ASP A 313 31.46 9.62 -34.77
N ASN A 314 32.19 9.69 -35.88
CA ASN A 314 33.05 10.84 -36.21
C ASN A 314 32.30 12.17 -36.25
N ASP A 315 31.05 12.18 -36.72
CA ASP A 315 30.23 13.39 -36.79
C ASP A 315 29.71 13.82 -35.39
N THR A 316 29.77 12.90 -34.41
CA THR A 316 29.25 13.08 -33.05
C THR A 316 30.35 13.53 -32.07
N GLN A 317 31.58 13.03 -32.24
CA GLN A 317 32.72 13.30 -31.36
C GLN A 317 32.97 14.79 -31.04
N PRO A 318 32.90 15.76 -32.01
CA PRO A 318 33.11 17.18 -31.69
C PRO A 318 32.09 17.77 -30.71
N ARG A 319 30.92 17.14 -30.53
CA ARG A 319 29.83 17.63 -29.67
C ARG A 319 29.95 17.15 -28.22
N MET A 320 30.90 16.26 -27.93
CA MET A 320 31.14 15.71 -26.59
C MET A 320 32.02 16.63 -25.76
N LYS A 321 31.97 16.46 -24.43
CA LYS A 321 32.89 17.12 -23.51
C LYS A 321 34.32 16.68 -23.84
N ASP A 322 35.22 17.65 -24.00
CA ASP A 322 36.63 17.47 -24.40
C ASP A 322 36.87 16.97 -25.84
N GLY A 323 35.84 16.92 -26.69
CA GLY A 323 35.91 16.34 -28.05
C GLY A 323 36.90 17.01 -29.03
N ILE A 324 37.20 18.31 -28.85
CA ILE A 324 38.15 19.06 -29.69
C ILE A 324 39.59 18.56 -29.51
N ALA A 325 39.97 18.13 -28.29
CA ALA A 325 41.30 17.58 -28.03
C ALA A 325 41.51 16.22 -28.72
N GLY A 326 40.45 15.40 -28.84
CA GLY A 326 40.47 14.11 -29.54
C GLY A 326 40.50 14.20 -31.07
N LEU A 327 39.88 15.24 -31.64
CA LEU A 327 39.85 15.51 -33.09
C LEU A 327 41.23 15.76 -33.69
N LEU A 328 42.16 16.32 -32.92
CA LEU A 328 43.53 16.59 -33.36
C LEU A 328 44.37 15.31 -33.54
N MET A 329 43.87 14.13 -33.13
CA MET A 329 44.57 12.85 -33.27
C MET A 329 44.12 11.97 -34.46
N GLN A 330 43.04 12.29 -35.19
CA GLN A 330 42.43 11.35 -36.17
C GLN A 330 42.37 11.82 -37.63
N ALA A 331 43.20 12.77 -38.04
CA ALA A 331 43.18 13.31 -39.40
C ALA A 331 43.82 12.39 -40.46
N THR A 332 43.26 11.20 -40.73
CA THR A 332 43.40 10.49 -42.03
C THR A 332 42.42 9.31 -42.10
N THR A 333 41.44 9.32 -43.02
CA THR A 333 41.17 8.20 -43.97
C THR A 333 39.95 8.47 -44.88
N VAL A 334 40.02 7.86 -46.07
CA VAL A 334 39.28 8.18 -47.30
C VAL A 334 38.03 7.29 -47.48
N ARG A 335 36.97 7.87 -48.05
CA ARG A 335 35.71 7.21 -48.47
C ARG A 335 35.94 6.22 -49.63
N SER A 336 35.37 5.02 -49.55
CA SER A 336 35.02 4.22 -50.73
C SER A 336 33.71 3.44 -50.54
N THR A 337 33.03 3.20 -51.67
CA THR A 337 31.68 2.61 -51.80
C THR A 337 31.75 1.10 -52.01
N GLY A 338 31.04 0.30 -51.20
CA GLY A 338 31.01 -1.17 -51.35
C GLY A 338 29.69 -1.85 -50.93
N ALA A 339 29.15 -2.63 -51.88
CA ALA A 339 28.14 -3.71 -51.91
C ALA A 339 26.98 -3.82 -50.88
N ARG A 340 25.84 -4.33 -51.40
CA ARG A 340 24.57 -4.58 -50.70
C ARG A 340 24.61 -5.92 -49.95
N LEU A 341 24.53 -5.86 -48.62
CA LEU A 341 24.13 -6.98 -47.75
C LEU A 341 22.60 -7.01 -47.74
N ARG A 342 21.96 -7.84 -48.56
CA ARG A 342 20.50 -8.06 -48.46
C ARG A 342 20.12 -9.46 -47.99
N ASP A 343 21.04 -10.45 -48.01
CA ASP A 343 20.70 -11.86 -47.76
C ASP A 343 21.75 -12.62 -46.90
N ALA A 344 22.55 -11.93 -46.08
CA ALA A 344 23.54 -12.59 -45.22
C ALA A 344 22.96 -12.89 -43.82
N GLU A 345 23.09 -14.12 -43.32
CA GLU A 345 22.80 -14.44 -41.92
C GLU A 345 23.79 -13.72 -40.99
N PRO A 346 23.32 -13.14 -39.86
CA PRO A 346 24.21 -12.49 -38.90
C PRO A 346 25.22 -13.46 -38.28
N GLU A 347 26.45 -13.01 -38.10
CA GLU A 347 27.45 -13.71 -37.29
C GLU A 347 27.13 -13.48 -35.81
N GLU A 348 26.75 -14.52 -35.08
CA GLU A 348 26.39 -14.43 -33.66
C GLU A 348 27.64 -14.45 -32.76
N ILE A 349 27.85 -13.37 -31.98
CA ILE A 349 28.98 -13.24 -31.05
C ILE A 349 28.54 -12.68 -29.69
N PRO A 350 29.21 -13.06 -28.57
CA PRO A 350 29.00 -12.43 -27.27
C PRO A 350 29.39 -10.94 -27.29
N VAL A 351 28.70 -10.11 -26.51
CA VAL A 351 28.97 -8.67 -26.40
C VAL A 351 30.43 -8.39 -26.01
N VAL A 352 31.05 -9.22 -25.16
CA VAL A 352 32.46 -9.07 -24.77
C VAL A 352 33.38 -9.19 -25.99
N SER A 353 33.12 -10.15 -26.89
CA SER A 353 33.87 -10.32 -28.13
C SER A 353 33.60 -9.16 -29.10
N PHE A 354 32.36 -8.68 -29.18
CA PHE A 354 32.03 -7.49 -29.98
C PHE A 354 32.84 -6.27 -29.52
N MET A 355 32.87 -6.01 -28.21
CA MET A 355 33.57 -4.85 -27.63
C MET A 355 35.07 -4.91 -27.82
N LYS A 356 35.66 -6.12 -27.74
CA LYS A 356 37.12 -6.31 -27.85
C LYS A 356 37.61 -6.38 -29.30
N ASP A 357 36.92 -7.15 -30.14
CA ASP A 357 37.46 -7.59 -31.43
C ASP A 357 36.85 -6.83 -32.62
N ILE A 358 35.70 -6.19 -32.45
CA ILE A 358 34.95 -5.51 -33.51
C ILE A 358 34.95 -4.00 -33.31
N LEU A 359 34.51 -3.56 -32.12
CA LEU A 359 34.24 -2.16 -31.83
C LEU A 359 35.45 -1.22 -32.07
N PRO A 360 36.71 -1.58 -31.74
CA PRO A 360 37.86 -0.69 -31.95
C PRO A 360 38.14 -0.39 -33.43
N GLY A 361 37.71 -1.25 -34.35
CA GLY A 361 37.93 -1.08 -35.79
C GLY A 361 36.73 -0.50 -36.54
N ALA A 362 35.62 -0.20 -35.85
CA ALA A 362 34.36 0.23 -36.45
C ALA A 362 34.36 1.73 -36.80
N THR A 363 34.06 2.06 -38.06
CA THR A 363 33.89 3.45 -38.53
C THR A 363 32.44 3.90 -38.53
N SER A 364 31.48 2.97 -38.64
CA SER A 364 30.05 3.25 -38.49
C SER A 364 29.31 2.00 -38.01
N ILE A 365 28.25 2.20 -37.23
CA ILE A 365 27.40 1.13 -36.70
C ILE A 365 25.95 1.54 -36.90
N ASP A 366 25.16 0.70 -37.59
CA ASP A 366 23.70 0.79 -37.62
C ASP A 366 23.11 -0.38 -36.81
N LEU A 367 22.16 -0.12 -35.94
CA LEU A 367 21.55 -1.11 -35.05
C LEU A 367 20.14 -1.47 -35.53
N TRP A 368 19.78 -2.75 -35.59
CA TRP A 368 18.42 -3.18 -35.90
C TRP A 368 17.50 -2.89 -34.72
N VAL A 369 16.52 -2.02 -34.93
CA VAL A 369 15.52 -1.65 -33.91
C VAL A 369 14.21 -2.34 -34.24
N GLY A 370 13.99 -3.56 -33.75
CA GLY A 370 12.72 -4.27 -33.86
C GLY A 370 11.71 -3.83 -32.80
N ASN A 371 10.44 -4.15 -32.99
CA ASN A 371 9.39 -3.91 -32.00
C ASN A 371 9.66 -4.61 -30.66
N ALA A 372 10.31 -5.78 -30.70
CA ALA A 372 10.74 -6.50 -29.50
C ALA A 372 11.77 -5.73 -28.64
N HIS A 373 12.44 -4.72 -29.20
CA HIS A 373 13.42 -3.90 -28.48
C HIS A 373 12.79 -2.73 -27.72
N GLU A 374 11.47 -2.55 -27.77
CA GLU A 374 10.82 -1.46 -27.06
C GLU A 374 11.15 -1.38 -25.55
N PRO A 375 11.15 -2.49 -24.78
CA PRO A 375 11.52 -2.44 -23.36
C PRO A 375 12.98 -2.04 -23.13
N HIS A 376 13.80 -2.08 -24.18
CA HIS A 376 15.21 -1.71 -24.14
C HIS A 376 15.42 -0.22 -24.43
N PHE A 377 14.40 0.56 -24.82
CA PHE A 377 14.57 2.00 -24.99
C PHE A 377 14.98 2.63 -23.65
N VAL A 378 16.05 3.41 -23.67
CA VAL A 378 16.67 3.99 -22.46
C VAL A 378 17.06 5.43 -22.72
N SER A 379 16.91 6.28 -21.71
CA SER A 379 17.40 7.66 -21.72
C SER A 379 18.30 7.92 -20.52
N LEU A 380 19.38 8.65 -20.75
CA LEU A 380 20.25 9.13 -19.67
C LEU A 380 19.70 10.44 -19.10
N THR A 381 19.85 10.60 -17.79
CA THR A 381 19.50 11.82 -17.05
C THR A 381 20.71 12.31 -16.28
N THR A 382 20.75 13.61 -15.98
CA THR A 382 21.82 14.25 -15.21
C THR A 382 21.26 15.41 -14.39
N GLY A 383 22.05 15.99 -13.49
CA GLY A 383 21.65 17.13 -12.69
C GLY A 383 21.47 18.38 -13.53
N ARG A 384 20.53 19.23 -13.12
CA ARG A 384 20.37 20.55 -13.70
C ARG A 384 21.52 21.48 -13.32
N HIS A 385 22.08 21.31 -12.12
CA HIS A 385 23.08 22.17 -11.51
C HIS A 385 24.41 21.41 -11.34
N PRO A 386 25.41 21.62 -12.19
CA PRO A 386 26.67 20.85 -12.15
C PRO A 386 27.48 21.00 -10.85
N ALA A 387 27.26 22.08 -10.10
CA ALA A 387 27.90 22.33 -8.81
C ALA A 387 27.15 21.71 -7.62
N ALA A 388 25.97 21.12 -7.83
CA ALA A 388 25.18 20.54 -6.76
C ALA A 388 25.85 19.25 -6.21
N PRO A 389 25.70 18.95 -4.90
CA PRO A 389 26.31 17.76 -4.32
C PRO A 389 25.76 16.46 -4.90
N ARG A 390 26.58 15.40 -4.94
CA ARG A 390 26.19 14.11 -5.55
C ARG A 390 25.00 13.46 -4.86
N LEU A 391 24.06 12.93 -5.64
CA LEU A 391 22.87 12.22 -5.13
C LEU A 391 23.06 10.69 -5.08
N PHE A 392 23.91 10.15 -5.95
CA PHE A 392 24.01 8.70 -6.18
C PHE A 392 25.19 8.04 -5.47
N LYS A 393 25.25 6.71 -5.54
CA LYS A 393 26.30 5.85 -4.97
C LYS A 393 27.65 5.95 -5.70
N TRP A 394 27.65 6.43 -6.94
CA TRP A 394 28.84 6.61 -7.78
C TRP A 394 29.22 8.08 -7.88
N ASP A 395 30.43 8.34 -8.39
CA ASP A 395 31.07 9.66 -8.35
C ASP A 395 30.70 10.62 -9.50
N ASN A 396 29.70 10.25 -10.29
CA ASN A 396 29.10 11.12 -11.31
C ASN A 396 27.62 11.34 -11.04
N ASP A 397 27.05 12.36 -11.68
CA ASP A 397 25.66 12.77 -11.45
C ASP A 397 24.71 12.21 -12.54
N PHE A 398 25.12 11.18 -13.29
CA PHE A 398 24.26 10.57 -14.29
C PHE A 398 23.42 9.43 -13.70
N ALA A 399 22.19 9.31 -14.18
CA ALA A 399 21.32 8.15 -13.99
C ALA A 399 20.70 7.76 -15.34
N TRP A 400 19.91 6.70 -15.36
CA TRP A 400 19.18 6.28 -16.56
C TRP A 400 17.77 5.83 -16.22
N SER A 401 16.88 5.96 -17.19
CA SER A 401 15.50 5.48 -17.13
C SER A 401 15.23 4.70 -18.40
N TYR A 402 14.80 3.44 -18.24
CA TYR A 402 14.18 2.70 -19.33
C TYR A 402 12.79 3.28 -19.64
N GLY A 403 12.38 3.17 -20.89
CA GLY A 403 11.06 3.57 -21.36
C GLY A 403 9.99 2.60 -20.87
N GLY A 404 8.85 3.15 -20.45
CA GLY A 404 7.72 2.32 -20.03
C GLY A 404 6.73 3.05 -19.15
N ASN A 405 5.73 3.65 -19.77
CA ASN A 405 4.37 3.18 -19.51
C ASN A 405 3.94 2.43 -20.77
N VAL A 406 4.43 1.17 -20.84
CA VAL A 406 4.00 0.03 -21.66
C VAL A 406 3.30 0.42 -22.97
N THR A 407 3.98 0.40 -24.13
CA THR A 407 3.23 0.14 -25.36
C THR A 407 3.10 -1.37 -25.48
N ASP A 408 1.88 -1.85 -25.23
CA ASP A 408 1.64 -3.25 -24.88
C ASP A 408 2.09 -4.20 -25.99
N SER A 409 3.06 -5.05 -25.66
CA SER A 409 3.23 -6.31 -26.39
C SER A 409 1.88 -7.03 -26.49
N ILE A 410 1.64 -7.82 -27.53
CA ILE A 410 0.35 -8.52 -27.70
C ILE A 410 0.04 -9.34 -26.43
N ARG A 411 1.07 -9.93 -25.80
CA ARG A 411 0.98 -10.55 -24.48
C ARG A 411 0.39 -9.65 -23.37
N GLU A 412 0.84 -8.41 -23.24
CA GLU A 412 0.29 -7.47 -22.24
C GLU A 412 -1.15 -7.05 -22.59
N LYS A 413 -1.47 -6.89 -23.89
CA LYS A 413 -2.86 -6.68 -24.33
C LYS A 413 -3.76 -7.85 -23.93
N VAL A 414 -3.30 -9.09 -24.15
CA VAL A 414 -4.01 -10.31 -23.72
C VAL A 414 -4.24 -10.29 -22.21
N LYS A 415 -3.20 -10.03 -21.41
CA LYS A 415 -3.34 -9.94 -19.93
C LYS A 415 -4.36 -8.87 -19.51
N ARG A 416 -4.29 -7.68 -20.10
CA ARG A 416 -5.21 -6.56 -19.81
C ARG A 416 -6.65 -6.89 -20.15
N ALA A 417 -6.86 -7.66 -21.22
CA ALA A 417 -8.17 -8.17 -21.62
C ALA A 417 -8.64 -9.39 -20.79
N GLY A 418 -7.84 -9.85 -19.83
CA GLY A 418 -8.16 -10.98 -18.95
C GLY A 418 -7.77 -12.37 -19.48
N GLY A 419 -7.01 -12.42 -20.59
CA GLY A 419 -6.58 -13.67 -21.22
C GLY A 419 -5.37 -14.33 -20.56
N ASN A 420 -5.22 -15.62 -20.81
CA ASN A 420 -4.15 -16.45 -20.29
C ASN A 420 -2.92 -16.42 -21.22
N VAL A 421 -1.79 -16.06 -20.61
CA VAL A 421 -0.48 -15.94 -21.28
C VAL A 421 0.55 -16.94 -20.75
N THR A 422 0.11 -17.93 -19.98
CA THR A 422 0.98 -18.96 -19.37
C THR A 422 0.80 -20.35 -19.97
N GLY A 423 0.08 -20.45 -21.09
CA GLY A 423 -0.09 -21.70 -21.83
C GLY A 423 1.21 -22.22 -22.47
N LYS A 424 1.22 -23.52 -22.78
CA LYS A 424 2.34 -24.20 -23.46
C LYS A 424 2.49 -23.76 -24.92
N LEU A 425 1.34 -23.48 -25.55
CA LEU A 425 1.23 -22.88 -26.89
C LEU A 425 0.22 -21.73 -26.81
N ARG A 426 0.49 -20.64 -27.52
CA ARG A 426 -0.42 -19.51 -27.65
C ARG A 426 -0.40 -18.97 -29.08
N VAL A 427 -1.58 -18.61 -29.59
CA VAL A 427 -1.77 -17.87 -30.83
C VAL A 427 -2.66 -16.67 -30.51
N SER A 428 -2.17 -15.46 -30.74
CA SER A 428 -2.91 -14.23 -30.44
C SER A 428 -2.99 -13.34 -31.68
N LEU A 429 -4.14 -12.76 -31.91
CA LEU A 429 -4.42 -11.82 -32.98
C LEU A 429 -4.48 -10.41 -32.41
N SER A 430 -3.85 -9.42 -33.03
CA SER A 430 -3.99 -8.00 -32.68
C SER A 430 -4.14 -7.14 -33.92
N TRP A 431 -4.98 -6.10 -33.82
CA TRP A 431 -5.22 -5.13 -34.89
C TRP A 431 -5.43 -3.72 -34.32
N PHE A 432 -5.65 -2.75 -35.21
CA PHE A 432 -5.38 -1.32 -34.93
C PHE A 432 -6.59 -0.40 -35.15
N ASN A 433 -7.80 -0.96 -35.21
CA ASN A 433 -9.03 -0.20 -35.45
C ASN A 433 -10.24 -0.89 -34.76
N HIS A 434 -11.45 -0.35 -34.96
CA HIS A 434 -12.68 -0.86 -34.32
C HIS A 434 -13.31 -2.06 -35.04
N ASP A 435 -12.63 -2.63 -36.02
CA ASP A 435 -13.14 -3.76 -36.77
C ASP A 435 -13.34 -4.99 -35.90
N ASP A 436 -14.23 -5.88 -36.33
CA ASP A 436 -14.40 -7.23 -35.81
C ASP A 436 -13.54 -8.16 -36.65
N LEU A 437 -12.43 -8.62 -36.07
CA LEU A 437 -11.59 -9.66 -36.64
C LEU A 437 -11.62 -10.87 -35.71
N ASP A 438 -11.96 -12.03 -36.26
CA ASP A 438 -12.03 -13.29 -35.53
C ASP A 438 -10.83 -14.18 -35.88
N LEU A 439 -10.20 -14.72 -34.84
CA LEU A 439 -9.14 -15.73 -34.93
C LEU A 439 -9.76 -17.12 -35.06
N HIS A 440 -9.40 -17.79 -36.14
CA HIS A 440 -9.81 -19.15 -36.44
C HIS A 440 -8.58 -20.07 -36.37
N VAL A 441 -8.62 -21.09 -35.52
CA VAL A 441 -7.56 -22.09 -35.41
C VAL A 441 -8.11 -23.48 -35.67
N PHE A 442 -7.59 -24.15 -36.69
CA PHE A 442 -7.88 -25.55 -36.99
C PHE A 442 -6.77 -26.43 -36.44
N GLU A 443 -7.12 -27.35 -35.56
CA GLU A 443 -6.19 -28.29 -34.92
C GLU A 443 -5.94 -29.53 -35.81
N PRO A 444 -4.82 -30.26 -35.60
CA PRO A 444 -4.47 -31.44 -36.40
C PRO A 444 -5.51 -32.57 -36.36
N ASN A 445 -6.33 -32.62 -35.31
CA ASN A 445 -7.39 -33.61 -35.14
C ASN A 445 -8.71 -33.24 -35.84
N GLY A 446 -8.75 -32.11 -36.56
CA GLY A 446 -9.93 -31.61 -37.27
C GLY A 446 -10.81 -30.66 -36.46
N ASP A 447 -10.43 -30.34 -35.22
CA ASP A 447 -11.16 -29.39 -34.39
C ASP A 447 -11.00 -27.95 -34.90
N HIS A 448 -12.05 -27.14 -34.79
CA HIS A 448 -12.04 -25.73 -35.18
C HIS A 448 -12.38 -24.85 -33.97
N ILE A 449 -11.45 -23.98 -33.59
CA ILE A 449 -11.56 -23.03 -32.48
C ILE A 449 -11.84 -21.65 -33.06
N TRP A 450 -12.97 -21.04 -32.68
CA TRP A 450 -13.43 -19.71 -33.09
C TRP A 450 -14.55 -19.22 -32.17
N TYR A 451 -15.08 -18.01 -32.37
CA TYR A 451 -16.02 -17.37 -31.43
C TYR A 451 -17.26 -18.22 -31.07
N GLN A 452 -17.81 -19.01 -32.00
CA GLN A 452 -18.97 -19.88 -31.72
C GLN A 452 -18.57 -21.17 -30.97
N GLU A 453 -17.34 -21.64 -31.17
CA GLU A 453 -16.85 -22.90 -30.62
C GLU A 453 -15.48 -22.70 -29.98
N LYS A 454 -15.48 -22.03 -28.81
CA LYS A 454 -14.25 -21.59 -28.11
C LYS A 454 -13.40 -22.72 -27.56
N ARG A 455 -14.00 -23.90 -27.34
CA ARG A 455 -13.38 -25.14 -26.80
C ARG A 455 -12.50 -24.93 -25.56
N ASN A 456 -12.84 -23.95 -24.70
CA ASN A 456 -12.05 -23.51 -23.55
C ASN A 456 -10.60 -23.10 -23.87
N LYS A 457 -10.32 -22.72 -25.13
CA LYS A 457 -9.00 -22.30 -25.61
C LYS A 457 -9.01 -20.85 -26.09
N LEU A 458 -10.09 -20.40 -26.74
CA LEU A 458 -10.28 -18.99 -27.10
C LEU A 458 -10.82 -18.24 -25.88
N ASP A 459 -9.95 -17.49 -25.20
CA ASP A 459 -10.22 -16.86 -23.90
C ASP A 459 -10.39 -15.33 -23.98
N VAL A 460 -9.91 -14.70 -25.05
CA VAL A 460 -10.12 -13.29 -25.35
C VAL A 460 -10.63 -13.13 -26.77
N ASP A 461 -11.65 -12.31 -26.91
CA ASP A 461 -12.44 -12.05 -28.11
C ASP A 461 -12.93 -10.60 -28.00
N MET A 462 -12.23 -9.68 -28.66
CA MET A 462 -12.49 -8.24 -28.56
C MET A 462 -13.16 -7.72 -29.83
N ASN A 463 -14.04 -6.72 -29.65
CA ASN A 463 -14.87 -6.11 -30.69
C ASN A 463 -16.02 -6.99 -31.26
N ALA A 464 -16.24 -8.20 -30.74
CA ALA A 464 -17.41 -9.05 -31.04
C ALA A 464 -18.74 -8.58 -30.40
N GLY A 465 -18.71 -7.48 -29.65
CA GLY A 465 -19.86 -6.83 -29.01
C GLY A 465 -19.45 -5.96 -27.80
N GLY A 466 -20.23 -4.93 -27.46
CA GLY A 466 -19.94 -4.06 -26.31
C GLY A 466 -19.00 -2.88 -26.61
N THR A 467 -18.12 -2.53 -25.65
CA THR A 467 -17.18 -1.39 -25.77
C THR A 467 -16.10 -1.71 -26.80
N LEU A 468 -16.00 -0.89 -27.84
CA LEU A 468 -15.02 -1.07 -28.90
C LEU A 468 -13.65 -0.52 -28.50
N SER A 469 -12.58 -1.17 -28.98
CA SER A 469 -11.19 -0.74 -28.81
C SER A 469 -10.54 -0.47 -30.17
N ARG A 470 -9.59 0.47 -30.21
CA ARG A 470 -8.64 0.65 -31.35
C ARG A 470 -7.36 -0.19 -31.18
N GLU A 471 -7.18 -0.83 -30.04
CA GLU A 471 -6.10 -1.79 -29.79
C GLU A 471 -6.64 -3.18 -29.36
N PRO A 472 -7.55 -3.77 -30.13
CA PRO A 472 -8.14 -5.06 -29.80
C PRO A 472 -7.14 -6.22 -29.93
N VAL A 473 -7.48 -7.31 -29.23
CA VAL A 473 -6.74 -8.57 -29.25
C VAL A 473 -7.71 -9.76 -29.17
N GLU A 474 -7.38 -10.87 -29.81
CA GLU A 474 -7.93 -12.19 -29.52
C GLU A 474 -6.82 -13.15 -29.10
N ASN A 475 -7.18 -14.18 -28.34
CA ASN A 475 -6.21 -15.12 -27.82
C ASN A 475 -6.75 -16.55 -27.79
N VAL A 476 -5.97 -17.47 -28.36
CA VAL A 476 -6.16 -18.92 -28.24
C VAL A 476 -4.96 -19.51 -27.52
N THR A 477 -5.19 -20.27 -26.45
CA THR A 477 -4.14 -20.84 -25.62
C THR A 477 -4.39 -22.31 -25.27
N TRP A 478 -3.31 -23.08 -25.18
CA TRP A 478 -3.32 -24.48 -24.75
C TRP A 478 -2.54 -24.62 -23.45
N THR A 479 -3.23 -24.94 -22.36
CA THR A 479 -2.62 -25.14 -21.02
C THR A 479 -2.17 -26.59 -20.81
N ASP A 480 -2.99 -27.54 -21.23
CA ASP A 480 -2.78 -28.97 -20.91
C ASP A 480 -2.06 -29.71 -22.03
N ARG A 481 -2.82 -30.32 -22.94
CA ARG A 481 -2.29 -31.09 -24.08
C ARG A 481 -2.26 -30.18 -25.31
N VAL A 482 -1.10 -30.09 -25.94
CA VAL A 482 -0.93 -29.51 -27.28
C VAL A 482 -0.84 -30.67 -28.26
N PRO A 483 -1.87 -30.91 -29.11
CA PRO A 483 -1.77 -31.93 -30.16
C PRO A 483 -0.58 -31.70 -31.09
N ASP A 484 0.19 -32.75 -31.37
CA ASP A 484 1.22 -32.70 -32.40
C ASP A 484 0.58 -32.76 -33.79
N GLY A 485 1.17 -32.04 -34.75
CA GLY A 485 0.72 -32.00 -36.14
C GLY A 485 0.65 -30.60 -36.72
N GLU A 486 -0.03 -30.48 -37.86
CA GLU A 486 -0.21 -29.21 -38.57
C GLU A 486 -1.49 -28.49 -38.11
N TYR A 487 -1.34 -27.23 -37.72
CA TYR A 487 -2.42 -26.30 -37.41
C TYR A 487 -2.59 -25.33 -38.57
N ARG A 488 -3.83 -24.98 -38.92
CA ARG A 488 -4.13 -23.91 -39.87
C ARG A 488 -4.69 -22.71 -39.12
N ILE A 489 -4.11 -21.54 -39.36
CA ILE A 489 -4.50 -20.28 -38.72
C ILE A 489 -5.14 -19.37 -39.76
N GLU A 490 -6.34 -18.88 -39.47
CA GLU A 490 -7.12 -18.00 -40.32
C GLU A 490 -7.61 -16.79 -39.51
N VAL A 491 -7.79 -15.65 -40.19
CA VAL A 491 -8.43 -14.46 -39.61
C VAL A 491 -9.61 -14.08 -40.50
N ASN A 492 -10.81 -13.99 -39.91
CA ASN A 492 -12.02 -13.56 -40.61
C ASN A 492 -12.36 -12.12 -40.24
N GLN A 493 -12.66 -11.29 -41.24
CA GLN A 493 -13.22 -9.96 -41.03
C GLN A 493 -14.74 -10.07 -40.89
N TYR A 494 -15.22 -10.43 -39.70
CA TYR A 494 -16.65 -10.65 -39.50
C TYR A 494 -17.46 -9.37 -39.71
N ARG A 495 -16.94 -8.22 -39.25
CA ARG A 495 -17.57 -6.92 -39.46
C ARG A 495 -16.56 -5.80 -39.58
N ARG A 496 -16.39 -5.31 -40.81
CA ARG A 496 -15.68 -4.06 -41.10
C ARG A 496 -16.49 -2.85 -40.60
N ARG A 497 -15.87 -1.98 -39.80
CA ARG A 497 -16.44 -0.78 -39.18
C ARG A 497 -15.64 0.49 -39.50
N ASP A 498 -14.34 0.39 -39.77
CA ASP A 498 -13.46 1.53 -40.12
C ASP A 498 -12.88 1.39 -41.56
N SER A 499 -12.48 2.52 -42.15
CA SER A 499 -11.78 2.60 -43.43
C SER A 499 -10.29 2.97 -43.28
N ALA A 500 -9.83 3.37 -42.09
CA ALA A 500 -8.44 3.67 -41.76
C ALA A 500 -7.63 2.43 -41.35
N GLN A 501 -6.30 2.46 -41.60
CA GLN A 501 -5.26 1.46 -41.26
C GLN A 501 -5.76 0.01 -41.26
N GLY A 502 -5.68 -0.64 -42.42
CA GLY A 502 -5.99 -2.05 -42.56
C GLY A 502 -4.82 -2.96 -42.16
N GLY A 503 -5.15 -4.17 -41.73
CA GLY A 503 -4.19 -5.23 -41.44
C GLY A 503 -4.26 -5.74 -40.00
N PHE A 504 -3.47 -6.77 -39.71
CA PHE A 504 -3.40 -7.41 -38.39
C PHE A 504 -2.06 -8.12 -38.18
N VAL A 505 -1.77 -8.46 -36.93
CA VAL A 505 -0.59 -9.22 -36.51
C VAL A 505 -1.03 -10.46 -35.73
N ILE A 506 -0.43 -11.61 -36.05
CA ILE A 506 -0.54 -12.85 -35.29
C ILE A 506 0.76 -13.04 -34.51
N GLU A 507 0.66 -13.25 -33.20
CA GLU A 507 1.75 -13.65 -32.32
C GLU A 507 1.59 -15.14 -31.99
N THR A 508 2.63 -15.93 -32.22
CA THR A 508 2.69 -17.30 -31.73
C THR A 508 3.75 -17.43 -30.65
N GLU A 509 3.44 -18.11 -29.55
CA GLU A 509 4.40 -18.39 -28.47
C GLU A 509 4.41 -19.89 -28.16
N SER A 510 5.60 -20.50 -28.16
CA SER A 510 5.82 -21.85 -27.63
C SER A 510 7.20 -21.96 -27.00
N ASN A 511 7.29 -22.57 -25.82
CA ASN A 511 8.54 -22.72 -25.06
C ASN A 511 9.35 -21.39 -24.90
N GLY A 512 8.65 -20.27 -24.71
CA GLY A 512 9.24 -18.94 -24.59
C GLY A 512 9.75 -18.32 -25.90
N LYS A 513 9.71 -19.04 -27.02
CA LYS A 513 9.97 -18.49 -28.36
C LYS A 513 8.71 -17.79 -28.85
N ILE A 514 8.82 -16.51 -29.17
CA ILE A 514 7.75 -15.68 -29.72
C ILE A 514 8.06 -15.36 -31.18
N GLU A 515 7.09 -15.52 -32.06
CA GLU A 515 7.18 -15.16 -33.47
C GLU A 515 5.94 -14.35 -33.89
N HIS A 516 6.12 -13.42 -34.82
CA HIS A 516 5.06 -12.55 -35.33
C HIS A 516 4.86 -12.72 -36.84
N TYR A 517 3.60 -12.67 -37.25
CA TYR A 517 3.18 -12.79 -38.64
C TYR A 517 2.21 -11.66 -38.96
N ARG A 518 2.56 -10.82 -39.94
CA ARG A 518 1.77 -9.64 -40.31
C ARG A 518 1.03 -9.83 -41.62
N HIS A 519 -0.17 -9.28 -41.69
CA HIS A 519 -0.91 -9.07 -42.93
C HIS A 519 -1.21 -7.56 -43.06
N GLU A 520 -0.56 -6.89 -44.01
CA GLU A 520 -0.63 -5.41 -44.13
C GLU A 520 -1.90 -4.92 -44.84
N ARG A 521 -2.52 -5.78 -45.66
CA ARG A 521 -3.68 -5.38 -46.45
C ARG A 521 -4.93 -5.34 -45.56
N ALA A 522 -5.77 -4.33 -45.76
CA ALA A 522 -7.12 -4.32 -45.19
C ALA A 522 -7.91 -5.56 -45.64
N VAL A 523 -8.53 -6.26 -44.70
CA VAL A 523 -9.36 -7.42 -45.00
C VAL A 523 -10.76 -6.94 -45.39
N GLY A 524 -11.30 -7.43 -46.50
CA GLY A 524 -12.62 -7.10 -46.99
C GLY A 524 -13.72 -7.56 -46.04
N HIS A 525 -14.89 -6.90 -46.07
CA HIS A 525 -16.01 -7.32 -45.23
C HIS A 525 -16.41 -8.78 -45.52
N LYS A 526 -16.43 -9.64 -44.50
CA LYS A 526 -16.61 -11.11 -44.58
C LYS A 526 -15.51 -11.89 -45.30
N GLU A 527 -14.38 -11.26 -45.63
CA GLU A 527 -13.22 -11.95 -46.18
C GLU A 527 -12.49 -12.74 -45.08
N THR A 528 -11.98 -13.93 -45.43
CA THR A 528 -11.08 -14.73 -44.59
C THR A 528 -9.69 -14.77 -45.21
N VAL A 529 -8.67 -14.56 -44.39
CA VAL A 529 -7.26 -14.67 -44.76
C VAL A 529 -6.66 -15.90 -44.08
N GLU A 530 -6.09 -16.83 -44.85
CA GLU A 530 -5.23 -17.88 -44.29
C GLU A 530 -3.89 -17.26 -43.92
N VAL A 531 -3.62 -17.18 -42.62
CA VAL A 531 -2.40 -16.58 -42.07
C VAL A 531 -1.20 -17.49 -42.34
N GLY A 532 -1.42 -18.79 -42.20
CA GLY A 532 -0.39 -19.79 -42.45
C GLY A 532 -0.67 -21.10 -41.74
N ARG A 533 0.31 -22.00 -41.86
CA ARG A 533 0.29 -23.35 -41.28
C ARG A 533 1.46 -23.55 -40.35
N MET A 534 1.14 -23.91 -39.11
CA MET A 534 2.08 -24.12 -38.01
C MET A 534 2.25 -25.62 -37.79
N THR A 535 3.49 -26.13 -37.81
CA THR A 535 3.80 -27.50 -37.41
C THR A 535 4.24 -27.52 -35.95
N VAL A 536 3.56 -28.30 -35.12
CA VAL A 536 3.87 -28.49 -33.70
C VAL A 536 4.35 -29.91 -33.45
N THR A 537 5.43 -30.05 -32.69
CA THR A 537 5.97 -31.36 -32.26
C THR A 537 6.45 -31.24 -30.82
N GLY A 538 5.99 -32.14 -29.95
CA GLY A 538 6.32 -32.10 -28.52
C GLY A 538 5.84 -30.82 -27.83
N GLY A 539 4.78 -30.18 -28.33
CA GLY A 539 4.28 -28.89 -27.83
C GLY A 539 5.12 -27.66 -28.21
N VAL A 540 6.06 -27.79 -29.15
CA VAL A 540 6.89 -26.68 -29.67
C VAL A 540 6.61 -26.47 -31.15
N ILE A 541 6.54 -25.20 -31.58
CA ILE A 541 6.45 -24.84 -33.00
C ILE A 541 7.80 -25.13 -33.66
N THR A 542 7.82 -26.07 -34.60
CA THR A 542 9.04 -26.46 -35.32
C THR A 542 9.15 -25.83 -36.70
N ALA A 543 8.02 -25.45 -37.30
CA ALA A 543 7.97 -24.74 -38.57
C ALA A 543 6.68 -23.91 -38.69
N PHE A 544 6.76 -22.80 -39.41
CA PHE A 544 5.59 -22.03 -39.83
C PHE A 544 5.70 -21.73 -41.33
N ARG A 545 4.63 -21.97 -42.07
CA ARG A 545 4.49 -21.65 -43.49
C ARG A 545 3.51 -20.49 -43.63
N PRO A 546 3.97 -19.25 -43.85
CA PRO A 546 3.09 -18.10 -44.04
C PRO A 546 2.18 -18.27 -45.25
N GLY A 547 0.97 -17.72 -45.15
CA GLY A 547 0.05 -17.55 -46.26
C GLY A 547 0.57 -16.53 -47.27
N ARG A 548 -0.07 -16.47 -48.45
CA ARG A 548 0.40 -15.70 -49.63
C ARG A 548 0.67 -14.21 -49.34
N ASP A 549 -0.12 -13.59 -48.48
CA ASP A 549 -0.07 -12.16 -48.15
C ASP A 549 0.40 -11.91 -46.71
N VAL A 550 1.07 -12.89 -46.09
CA VAL A 550 1.57 -12.80 -44.72
C VAL A 550 3.10 -12.79 -44.72
N GLN A 551 3.68 -11.84 -44.02
CA GLN A 551 5.13 -11.69 -43.85
C GLN A 551 5.51 -11.99 -42.40
N SER A 552 6.67 -12.60 -42.19
CA SER A 552 7.25 -12.72 -40.85
C SER A 552 7.74 -11.35 -40.38
N GLY A 553 7.42 -10.98 -39.14
CA GLY A 553 7.74 -9.68 -38.54
C GLY A 553 6.50 -8.90 -38.12
N SER A 554 6.68 -7.92 -37.24
CA SER A 554 5.63 -7.00 -36.79
C SER A 554 5.48 -5.80 -37.75
N ALA A 555 4.39 -5.04 -37.68
CA ALA A 555 4.28 -3.76 -38.38
C ALA A 555 5.24 -2.75 -37.73
N SER A 556 5.95 -1.94 -38.52
CA SER A 556 6.78 -0.88 -37.96
C SER A 556 5.90 0.15 -37.24
N LYS A 557 6.42 0.74 -36.18
CA LYS A 557 5.80 1.83 -35.43
C LYS A 557 6.82 2.89 -35.06
N GLU A 558 6.37 4.07 -34.70
CA GLU A 558 7.22 5.13 -34.17
C GLU A 558 7.38 4.95 -32.65
N VAL A 559 8.63 4.87 -32.19
CA VAL A 559 8.98 4.92 -30.76
C VAL A 559 10.11 5.93 -30.61
N TRP A 560 9.89 7.00 -29.84
CA TRP A 560 10.90 8.03 -29.56
C TRP A 560 11.56 8.60 -30.83
N GLY A 561 10.76 8.85 -31.88
CA GLY A 561 11.23 9.36 -33.17
C GLY A 561 11.96 8.33 -34.05
N ILE A 562 11.97 7.07 -33.65
CA ILE A 562 12.52 5.95 -34.40
C ILE A 562 11.39 5.09 -34.97
N THR A 563 11.34 4.95 -36.30
CA THR A 563 10.56 3.89 -36.94
C THR A 563 11.22 2.54 -36.64
N THR A 564 10.49 1.58 -36.09
CA THR A 564 10.97 0.22 -35.81
C THR A 564 11.03 -0.64 -37.08
N GLU A 565 11.57 -1.86 -36.96
CA GLU A 565 11.82 -2.82 -38.05
C GLU A 565 12.78 -2.30 -39.13
N GLN A 566 13.80 -1.54 -38.71
CA GLN A 566 14.87 -1.06 -39.59
C GLN A 566 16.21 -0.87 -38.86
N PHE A 567 17.27 -0.67 -39.62
CA PHE A 567 18.58 -0.29 -39.12
C PHE A 567 18.65 1.22 -38.85
N VAL A 568 19.06 1.58 -37.64
CA VAL A 568 19.17 2.96 -37.17
C VAL A 568 20.61 3.27 -36.82
N PRO A 569 21.21 4.37 -37.32
CA PRO A 569 22.59 4.72 -37.01
C PRO A 569 22.83 4.95 -35.52
N VAL A 570 23.95 4.46 -35.01
CA VAL A 570 24.40 4.68 -33.62
C VAL A 570 25.26 5.94 -33.56
N SER A 571 25.02 6.81 -32.59
CA SER A 571 25.82 8.00 -32.29
C SER A 571 27.01 7.68 -31.40
N THR A 572 26.79 6.89 -30.35
CA THR A 572 27.82 6.47 -29.39
C THR A 572 27.40 5.22 -28.63
N ILE A 573 28.38 4.45 -28.18
CA ILE A 573 28.20 3.26 -27.34
C ILE A 573 28.92 3.49 -26.02
N MET A 574 28.27 3.18 -24.90
CA MET A 574 28.83 3.38 -23.56
C MET A 574 28.31 2.34 -22.56
N TYR A 575 28.97 2.24 -21.40
CA TYR A 575 28.38 1.54 -20.25
C TYR A 575 27.32 2.40 -19.56
N SER A 576 26.58 1.83 -18.61
CA SER A 576 25.73 2.61 -17.71
C SER A 576 26.57 3.49 -16.77
N PRO A 577 26.04 4.66 -16.36
CA PRO A 577 26.72 5.63 -15.48
C PRO A 577 27.39 5.10 -14.22
N ASN A 578 26.84 4.05 -13.62
CA ASN A 578 27.43 3.37 -12.46
C ASN A 578 28.77 2.66 -12.77
N HIS A 579 29.21 2.67 -14.03
CA HIS A 579 30.48 2.16 -14.53
C HIS A 579 31.33 3.21 -15.28
N PHE A 580 31.03 4.50 -15.12
CA PHE A 580 31.90 5.58 -15.62
C PHE A 580 33.04 5.87 -14.65
N ASP A 581 34.13 6.48 -15.12
CA ASP A 581 35.22 7.00 -14.28
C ASP A 581 35.72 5.99 -13.22
N ASP A 582 36.03 4.76 -13.64
CA ASP A 582 36.49 3.62 -12.80
C ASP A 582 35.49 3.10 -11.75
N ASN A 583 34.23 3.56 -11.76
CA ASN A 583 33.19 2.98 -10.91
C ASN A 583 32.84 1.54 -11.34
N GLU A 584 32.50 0.67 -10.39
CA GLU A 584 31.98 -0.69 -10.64
C GLU A 584 30.84 -1.03 -9.68
N VAL A 585 29.81 -0.19 -9.65
CA VAL A 585 28.73 -0.29 -8.65
C VAL A 585 27.49 -0.97 -9.23
N GLY A 586 27.22 -2.22 -8.88
CA GLY A 586 25.99 -2.93 -9.28
C GLY A 586 26.04 -3.48 -10.71
N ASN A 587 24.87 -3.69 -11.33
CA ASN A 587 24.78 -4.32 -12.65
C ASN A 587 25.24 -3.37 -13.76
N ARG A 588 25.98 -3.91 -14.73
CA ARG A 588 26.43 -3.16 -15.92
C ARG A 588 25.38 -3.23 -17.01
N HIS A 589 25.15 -2.11 -17.69
CA HIS A 589 24.35 -2.07 -18.92
C HIS A 589 25.20 -1.56 -20.09
N TYR A 590 24.84 -1.98 -21.30
CA TYR A 590 25.44 -1.55 -22.56
C TYR A 590 24.44 -0.67 -23.28
N PHE A 591 24.78 0.60 -23.48
CA PHE A 591 23.91 1.60 -24.10
C PHE A 591 24.39 1.93 -25.52
N PHE A 592 23.49 1.82 -26.48
CA PHE A 592 23.65 2.21 -27.87
C PHE A 592 22.79 3.44 -28.11
N ILE A 593 23.38 4.63 -28.03
CA ILE A 593 22.65 5.89 -28.25
C ILE A 593 22.42 6.06 -29.74
N LEU A 594 21.17 6.20 -30.16
CA LEU A 594 20.77 6.19 -31.57
C LEU A 594 20.65 7.61 -32.14
N LYS A 595 21.00 7.80 -33.41
CA LYS A 595 20.76 9.08 -34.10
C LYS A 595 19.26 9.29 -34.27
N GLY A 596 18.75 10.45 -33.81
CA GLY A 596 17.34 10.82 -33.92
C GLY A 596 16.41 10.21 -32.87
N CYS A 597 16.93 9.44 -31.91
CA CYS A 597 16.11 8.89 -30.82
C CYS A 597 15.91 9.92 -29.72
N VAL A 598 14.65 10.28 -29.45
CA VAL A 598 14.21 11.34 -28.55
C VAL A 598 13.02 10.85 -27.75
N ASN A 599 13.21 10.62 -26.44
CA ASN A 599 12.11 10.30 -25.54
C ASN A 599 11.16 11.51 -25.39
N ASP A 600 9.91 11.33 -25.77
CA ASP A 600 8.86 12.35 -25.73
C ASP A 600 8.05 12.32 -24.42
N GLN A 601 8.38 11.42 -23.49
CA GLN A 601 7.73 11.27 -22.19
C GLN A 601 8.63 11.73 -21.03
N PRO A 602 8.06 12.25 -19.93
CA PRO A 602 8.82 12.53 -18.72
C PRO A 602 9.53 11.28 -18.20
N ALA A 603 10.83 11.40 -17.92
CA ALA A 603 11.66 10.29 -17.46
C ALA A 603 12.04 10.46 -15.98
N ARG A 604 12.03 9.36 -15.23
CA ARG A 604 12.43 9.41 -13.82
C ARG A 604 13.95 9.58 -13.70
N GLY A 605 14.38 10.59 -12.95
CA GLY A 605 15.81 10.85 -12.73
C GLY A 605 16.34 10.33 -11.39
N ILE A 606 15.46 9.98 -10.46
CA ILE A 606 15.83 9.60 -9.09
C ILE A 606 15.22 8.24 -8.77
N TYR A 607 16.08 7.28 -8.45
CA TYR A 607 15.71 5.92 -8.07
C TYR A 607 16.33 5.59 -6.72
N ASN A 608 15.54 4.99 -5.82
CA ASN A 608 15.97 4.68 -4.46
C ASN A 608 17.19 3.74 -4.42
N GLU A 609 17.30 2.84 -5.40
CA GLU A 609 18.42 1.94 -5.59
C GLU A 609 19.71 2.65 -6.00
N PHE A 610 19.63 3.86 -6.56
CA PHE A 610 20.80 4.65 -6.95
C PHE A 610 21.28 5.58 -5.83
N LEU A 611 20.40 5.92 -4.88
CA LEU A 611 20.69 6.85 -3.79
C LEU A 611 21.77 6.33 -2.84
N ARG A 612 22.61 7.25 -2.36
CA ARG A 612 23.55 7.02 -1.26
C ARG A 612 22.86 6.55 0.04
N GLY A 613 23.61 5.86 0.89
CA GLY A 613 23.09 5.12 2.04
C GLY A 613 22.44 5.97 3.15
N ASP A 614 22.93 7.18 3.35
CA ASP A 614 22.39 8.19 4.29
C ASP A 614 20.98 8.69 3.93
N LEU A 615 20.52 8.49 2.68
CA LEU A 615 19.16 8.85 2.24
C LEU A 615 18.15 7.70 2.40
N GLN A 616 18.60 6.48 2.66
CA GLN A 616 17.74 5.29 2.81
C GLN A 616 16.65 5.42 3.89
N PRO A 617 16.88 6.07 5.05
CA PRO A 617 15.81 6.31 6.03
C PRO A 617 14.61 7.09 5.47
N HIS A 618 14.83 7.86 4.40
CA HIS A 618 13.83 8.70 3.74
C HIS A 618 13.35 8.13 2.39
N ARG A 619 13.66 6.86 2.08
CA ARG A 619 13.34 6.21 0.78
C ARG A 619 11.88 6.40 0.32
N LYS A 620 10.92 6.42 1.24
CA LYS A 620 9.49 6.63 0.91
C LYS A 620 9.22 8.04 0.39
N VAL A 621 9.89 9.06 0.95
CA VAL A 621 9.79 10.44 0.47
C VAL A 621 10.52 10.59 -0.86
N PHE A 622 11.71 10.00 -1.00
CA PHE A 622 12.47 10.01 -2.27
C PHE A 622 11.77 9.25 -3.40
N GLU A 623 10.94 8.25 -3.07
CA GLU A 623 10.07 7.57 -4.05
C GLU A 623 9.07 8.56 -4.67
N VAL A 624 8.39 9.34 -3.82
CA VAL A 624 7.45 10.38 -4.26
C VAL A 624 8.16 11.54 -4.96
N LEU A 625 9.33 11.94 -4.48
CA LEU A 625 10.14 12.96 -5.13
C LEU A 625 10.55 12.52 -6.54
N GLY A 626 11.08 11.30 -6.71
CA GLY A 626 11.49 10.81 -8.02
C GLY A 626 10.35 10.77 -9.05
N ASP A 627 9.11 10.53 -8.60
CA ASP A 627 7.93 10.62 -9.46
C ASP A 627 7.50 12.07 -9.76
N ARG A 628 7.58 12.98 -8.77
CA ARG A 628 7.21 14.39 -8.92
C ARG A 628 8.27 15.27 -9.60
N THR A 629 9.53 14.85 -9.60
CA THR A 629 10.66 15.59 -10.18
C THR A 629 11.19 14.88 -11.43
N LYS A 630 10.29 14.29 -12.23
CA LYS A 630 10.64 13.71 -13.53
C LYS A 630 11.30 14.76 -14.43
N CYS A 631 12.24 14.28 -15.24
CA CYS A 631 12.90 15.08 -16.26
C CYS A 631 11.90 15.34 -17.39
N GLU A 632 11.59 16.60 -17.64
CA GLU A 632 10.73 16.99 -18.76
C GLU A 632 11.40 16.71 -20.12
N PRO A 633 10.64 16.24 -21.13
CA PRO A 633 11.15 15.97 -22.48
C PRO A 633 11.92 17.15 -23.08
N SER A 634 13.00 16.84 -23.79
CA SER A 634 13.85 17.82 -24.47
C SER A 634 14.28 17.29 -25.84
N PRO A 635 14.33 18.11 -26.90
CA PRO A 635 14.81 17.66 -28.21
C PRO A 635 16.30 17.31 -28.19
N ASP A 636 17.08 17.92 -27.30
CA ASP A 636 18.49 17.57 -27.06
C ASP A 636 18.59 16.64 -25.84
N GLN A 637 18.80 15.35 -26.12
CA GLN A 637 18.91 14.29 -25.13
C GLN A 637 19.74 13.10 -25.63
N LEU A 638 20.13 12.22 -24.71
CA LEU A 638 20.82 10.96 -24.97
C LEU A 638 19.86 9.79 -24.76
N SER A 639 19.31 9.29 -25.87
CA SER A 639 18.39 8.15 -25.88
C SER A 639 18.78 7.10 -26.92
N GLY A 640 18.41 5.86 -26.66
CA GLY A 640 18.75 4.74 -27.54
C GLY A 640 18.27 3.41 -26.98
N LEU A 641 19.01 2.33 -27.24
CA LEU A 641 18.72 1.00 -26.68
C LEU A 641 19.74 0.63 -25.60
N GLY A 642 19.26 0.00 -24.52
CA GLY A 642 20.07 -0.44 -23.39
C GLY A 642 19.86 -1.91 -23.05
N PHE A 643 20.96 -2.63 -22.85
CA PHE A 643 20.94 -4.05 -22.55
C PHE A 643 21.69 -4.33 -21.25
N SER A 644 21.05 -5.02 -20.30
CA SER A 644 21.70 -5.42 -19.03
C SER A 644 22.62 -6.60 -19.26
N SER A 645 23.79 -6.63 -18.63
CA SER A 645 24.70 -7.78 -18.64
C SER A 645 24.16 -9.03 -17.92
N THR A 646 23.01 -8.92 -17.25
CA THR A 646 22.40 -10.00 -16.47
C THR A 646 21.12 -10.55 -17.09
N VAL A 647 20.67 -9.99 -18.22
CA VAL A 647 19.43 -10.38 -18.90
C VAL A 647 19.78 -10.80 -20.31
N ARG A 648 19.54 -12.07 -20.65
CA ARG A 648 19.75 -12.58 -22.00
C ARG A 648 18.91 -11.79 -22.98
N SER A 649 19.58 -11.12 -23.90
CA SER A 649 18.96 -10.39 -25.00
C SER A 649 19.93 -10.38 -26.17
N SER A 650 19.44 -9.98 -27.34
CA SER A 650 20.27 -9.88 -28.53
C SER A 650 19.84 -8.72 -29.40
N VAL A 651 20.79 -8.22 -30.19
CA VAL A 651 20.51 -7.18 -31.20
C VAL A 651 21.40 -7.40 -32.41
N VAL A 652 20.88 -7.12 -33.60
CA VAL A 652 21.68 -7.20 -34.83
C VAL A 652 22.27 -5.83 -35.12
N ALA A 653 23.58 -5.79 -35.38
CA ALA A 653 24.30 -4.60 -35.78
C ALA A 653 24.92 -4.78 -37.18
N LYS A 654 24.79 -3.76 -38.02
CA LYS A 654 25.52 -3.63 -39.27
C LYS A 654 26.73 -2.74 -39.01
N VAL A 655 27.92 -3.31 -39.08
CA VAL A 655 29.18 -2.63 -38.77
C VAL A 655 29.98 -2.39 -40.04
N THR A 656 30.39 -1.15 -40.27
CA THR A 656 31.41 -0.82 -41.27
C THR A 656 32.75 -0.72 -40.56
N MET A 657 33.72 -1.55 -40.96
CA MET A 657 35.07 -1.55 -40.42
C MET A 657 35.97 -0.57 -41.19
N THR A 658 37.09 -0.20 -40.57
CA THR A 658 38.18 0.54 -41.21
C THR A 658 38.62 -0.20 -42.50
N GLY A 659 38.65 0.51 -43.62
CA GLY A 659 38.85 -0.08 -44.96
C GLY A 659 37.55 -0.45 -45.72
N GLY A 660 36.37 -0.15 -45.16
CA GLY A 660 35.09 -0.19 -45.87
C GLY A 660 34.38 -1.55 -45.87
N ARG A 661 34.96 -2.58 -45.25
CA ARG A 661 34.33 -3.91 -45.13
C ARG A 661 33.11 -3.82 -44.22
N ARG A 662 31.96 -4.34 -44.68
CA ARG A 662 30.71 -4.39 -43.91
C ARG A 662 30.47 -5.78 -43.35
N ARG A 663 30.01 -5.86 -42.09
CA ARG A 663 29.64 -7.10 -41.39
C ARG A 663 28.25 -6.95 -40.80
N LEU A 664 27.50 -8.05 -40.78
CA LEU A 664 26.24 -8.17 -40.05
C LEU A 664 26.49 -9.07 -38.84
N ILE A 665 26.26 -8.55 -37.64
CA ILE A 665 26.66 -9.18 -36.39
C ILE A 665 25.45 -9.27 -35.47
N GLY A 666 25.10 -10.46 -35.00
CA GLY A 666 24.17 -10.65 -33.89
C GLY A 666 24.95 -10.56 -32.58
N ILE A 667 24.67 -9.53 -31.77
CA ILE A 667 25.34 -9.28 -30.49
C ILE A 667 24.48 -9.91 -29.39
N GLN A 668 25.07 -10.82 -28.63
CA GLN A 668 24.42 -11.53 -27.52
C GLN A 668 24.87 -10.94 -26.17
N PHE A 669 23.93 -10.48 -25.34
CA PHE A 669 24.18 -9.81 -24.05
C PHE A 669 24.09 -10.72 -22.83
#